data_AF-A0A1D6Q7V7-F1
#
_entry.id   AF-A0A1D6Q7V7-F1
#
_cell.length_a   1.000
_cell.length_b   1.000
_cell.length_c   1.000
_cell.angle_alpha   90.00
_cell.angle_beta   90.00
_cell.angle_gamma   90.00
#
_symmetry.space_group_name_H-M   'P 1'
#
loop_
_entity.id
_entity.type
_entity.pdbx_description
1 polymer ?
#
loop_
_entity_poly.entity_id
_entity_poly.type
_entity_poly.pdbx_seq_one_letter_code
_entity_poly.pdbx_strand_id
1 'polypeptide(L)'
;MKSANCDRPDNFKKIYEQVNDRWEVCVSQSEGQFQQVSFVNRIATIRGGTHVDYVTNQIATHVMAFVNKKNKNANMKLHNVKSHLWVFVNALIDNPAFDSQTKETLTTRQGSFGSKCELSSDFLKKVEKSSVIDNVLSWADFKLSKELKKTDGSKKSRISGIPKLEDANEAGGKDSHKCTLILTEGDSAKALAMSGIAVVGRDYYGVFPLRGKLLNVREANHKQIMDNAEIQNIKQILGLQHGKQYDSTKGLRYGHLMIMTDQDHDGSHIKGLLINFIHSFWPSLLKVPSFLVEFITPIIKATRGQTTKSFYTLPEYEEWRNNLGASASSWTIKYYKGLGTSTAKEGRKYFEDITEHKKDFLWVDDQDGNHIELAFSKKRIADRKQWLTNFQPGTYIDQRDKHVKYSDFINKELILFSMADLQRSIPSMVDGLKPGQRKILFCSFKRNFVKEAKVAQFSGYVSEHSAYHHGEQSLAGTIIGMAQNFVGSNNINLMYPSGQFGTRAQGGKDAASPRYIFTKLSHITRSIFPKDDDILLNYLNEDGQSIEPTWYMPILPMVLVNGSEGIGTGWSTYIPNYNPRDILANLRRLLNGESTVPMHPWYRGFKGSIEKTVNTKVAGSTYTVTGIIEVLDNTTLRITELPIRRWTQDYKDYLESLAPDTKNKDKVPFIEDVTCQGDNEDVYIQFTLSEKNMNIAMEEGLVKKFKLTTTIGTSNMHLFDSDGKIRKYDTPEQILEEFCHLRLEFYCKRKEALLKSIKLDLKKLENKVRFIRCVVDNEIIVNNRKRADLFLELRQKNFDPFPKKKKRAEPAAVGALEEEENEESPEAAGAEPSDYEYLLSMSIGTLTLEKIQELNAEKQKLVDDVEELENMSPKSLWLKDLDAFEKELDVLDQMDLAEELQREKRINAGKKGGSKAAPKKPRKKAASKKLDSDTEDDDFEPAVAKRGAQPKKTSSKANDSASEDGDYVAAENQKKQSKKASAHVDEEVDMPSLKDRLAAFNISDSSPDHSAMETEVTELTEQQNENKATEGASKRGGRKKASSSLATIPSDVDEEVLEVQAQKKGRGRKPAAVVKPKAPAAARKRAPAQGKVTQKKIDEMLKATEDNNTSASSPEKKVRKMRSSPFNKKSGSILQRGSTASASSGTTVEASPPSGSSAEPVGAAQPRRTARATKKPIYISDSDPEDEVELIDDSDFDADGDSDE
;
A
#
# COMPACT_ATOMS: atom_id res chain seq x y z
N MET A 1 -38.07 27.84 56.64
CA MET A 1 -38.27 27.76 55.17
C MET A 1 -38.87 29.07 54.64
N LYS A 2 -38.06 30.11 54.31
CA LYS A 2 -38.51 31.27 53.50
C LYS A 2 -37.35 32.20 53.05
N SER A 3 -36.33 31.63 52.42
CA SER A 3 -35.26 32.36 51.73
C SER A 3 -34.59 31.42 50.69
N ALA A 4 -33.98 31.99 49.65
CA ALA A 4 -33.30 31.27 48.55
C ALA A 4 -34.18 30.38 47.64
N ASN A 5 -35.14 30.97 46.91
CA ASN A 5 -35.43 30.60 45.50
C ASN A 5 -36.43 31.59 44.86
N CYS A 6 -35.91 32.71 44.40
CA CYS A 6 -36.43 33.49 43.28
C CYS A 6 -35.22 33.78 42.35
N ASP A 7 -35.47 34.17 41.10
CA ASP A 7 -34.44 34.57 40.12
C ASP A 7 -33.45 33.48 39.66
N ARG A 8 -33.93 32.24 39.46
CA ARG A 8 -33.42 31.39 38.37
C ARG A 8 -34.42 31.44 37.19
N PRO A 9 -33.99 31.67 35.94
CA PRO A 9 -34.90 31.71 34.80
C PRO A 9 -35.44 30.30 34.47
N ASP A 10 -36.75 30.12 34.63
CA ASP A 10 -37.48 28.86 34.47
C ASP A 10 -37.52 28.43 32.99
N ASN A 11 -36.46 27.77 32.51
CA ASN A 11 -36.32 27.38 31.10
C ASN A 11 -35.94 25.90 30.90
N PHE A 12 -36.10 25.08 31.94
CA PHE A 12 -35.99 23.62 31.83
C PHE A 12 -37.25 23.05 31.18
N LYS A 13 -37.15 22.72 29.89
CA LYS A 13 -38.27 22.23 29.07
C LYS A 13 -38.72 20.82 29.49
N LYS A 14 -39.66 20.77 30.44
CA LYS A 14 -40.33 19.55 30.92
C LYS A 14 -41.08 18.87 29.77
N ILE A 15 -40.85 17.57 29.59
CA ILE A 15 -41.52 16.73 28.57
C ILE A 15 -42.32 15.66 29.33
N TYR A 16 -43.64 15.81 29.34
CA TYR A 16 -44.57 14.89 30.01
C TYR A 16 -45.29 13.99 29.00
N GLU A 17 -45.56 12.74 29.41
CA GLU A 17 -46.43 11.78 28.76
C GLU A 17 -47.11 10.89 29.81
N GLN A 18 -48.45 10.81 29.74
CA GLN A 18 -49.21 9.73 30.35
C GLN A 18 -49.20 8.56 29.38
N VAL A 19 -48.55 7.45 29.75
CA VAL A 19 -48.33 6.28 28.88
C VAL A 19 -49.55 5.36 28.91
N ASN A 20 -50.20 5.25 30.06
CA ASN A 20 -51.51 4.61 30.27
C ASN A 20 -52.02 4.95 31.69
N ASP A 21 -53.18 4.42 32.07
CA ASP A 21 -53.83 4.61 33.39
C ASP A 21 -52.97 4.23 34.60
N ARG A 22 -51.87 3.47 34.38
CA ARG A 22 -50.93 3.02 35.42
C ARG A 22 -49.55 3.67 35.35
N TRP A 23 -49.24 4.49 34.34
CA TRP A 23 -47.89 5.05 34.16
C TRP A 23 -47.90 6.48 33.62
N GLU A 24 -47.30 7.39 34.38
CA GLU A 24 -46.99 8.76 33.96
C GLU A 24 -45.48 8.99 34.03
N VAL A 25 -44.91 9.62 32.99
CA VAL A 25 -43.49 9.92 32.90
C VAL A 25 -43.28 11.39 32.53
N CYS A 26 -42.40 12.08 33.26
CA CYS A 26 -41.87 13.37 32.83
C CYS A 26 -40.34 13.32 32.79
N VAL A 27 -39.75 13.95 31.77
CA VAL A 27 -38.30 14.09 31.62
C VAL A 27 -37.94 15.58 31.54
N SER A 28 -36.88 15.94 32.23
CA SER A 28 -36.20 17.23 32.17
C SER A 28 -34.68 16.99 32.02
N GLN A 29 -33.93 18.04 31.68
CA GLN A 29 -32.48 18.01 31.85
C GLN A 29 -32.10 18.04 33.33
N SER A 30 -30.93 17.49 33.66
CA SER A 30 -30.23 17.71 34.93
C SER A 30 -28.88 18.40 34.70
N GLU A 31 -28.33 19.00 35.77
CA GLU A 31 -27.03 19.71 35.76
C GLU A 31 -25.83 18.73 35.89
N GLY A 32 -25.92 17.54 35.28
CA GLY A 32 -24.80 16.58 35.18
C GLY A 32 -24.75 15.48 36.26
N GLN A 33 -25.73 15.43 37.18
CA GLN A 33 -26.02 14.27 38.01
C GLN A 33 -27.39 13.68 37.65
N PHE A 34 -27.55 12.37 37.73
CA PHE A 34 -28.86 11.74 37.53
C PHE A 34 -29.79 12.12 38.69
N GLN A 35 -30.97 12.64 38.38
CA GLN A 35 -31.98 13.00 39.38
C GLN A 35 -33.29 12.25 39.10
N GLN A 36 -33.95 11.79 40.16
CA GLN A 36 -35.18 11.03 40.05
C GLN A 36 -36.18 11.44 41.12
N VAL A 37 -37.47 11.47 40.76
CA VAL A 37 -38.57 11.60 41.72
C VAL A 37 -39.64 10.60 41.30
N SER A 38 -39.88 9.57 42.09
CA SER A 38 -40.80 8.51 41.70
C SER A 38 -41.76 8.07 42.79
N PHE A 39 -42.92 7.61 42.36
CA PHE A 39 -44.01 7.13 43.19
C PHE A 39 -44.49 5.77 42.69
N VAL A 40 -44.68 4.83 43.62
CA VAL A 40 -45.27 3.50 43.35
C VAL A 40 -46.49 3.34 44.25
N ASN A 41 -47.68 3.21 43.67
CA ASN A 41 -48.94 3.08 44.43
C ASN A 41 -49.10 4.19 45.50
N ARG A 42 -48.72 5.44 45.15
CA ARG A 42 -48.65 6.64 46.02
C ARG A 42 -47.57 6.63 47.12
N ILE A 43 -46.71 5.61 47.17
CA ILE A 43 -45.53 5.56 48.05
C ILE A 43 -44.36 6.26 47.34
N ALA A 44 -43.67 7.18 48.02
CA ALA A 44 -42.51 7.88 47.47
C ALA A 44 -41.26 6.97 47.47
N THR A 45 -40.86 6.48 46.30
CA THR A 45 -39.62 5.70 46.13
C THR A 45 -38.42 6.64 46.00
N ILE A 46 -38.00 7.22 47.12
CA ILE A 46 -36.93 8.25 47.20
C ILE A 46 -35.59 7.75 46.62
N ARG A 47 -35.30 6.45 46.74
CA ARG A 47 -34.10 5.80 46.19
C ARG A 47 -34.35 5.14 44.82
N GLY A 48 -35.58 5.21 44.30
CA GLY A 48 -35.96 4.76 42.97
C GLY A 48 -36.10 3.24 42.89
N GLY A 49 -35.36 2.60 41.98
CA GLY A 49 -35.38 1.15 41.79
C GLY A 49 -35.83 0.72 40.39
N THR A 50 -36.35 -0.50 40.30
CA THR A 50 -36.55 -1.22 39.03
C THR A 50 -37.49 -0.55 38.02
N HIS A 51 -38.48 0.22 38.48
CA HIS A 51 -39.39 1.03 37.65
C HIS A 51 -38.69 2.24 37.05
N VAL A 52 -37.90 2.96 37.86
CA VAL A 52 -37.07 4.09 37.39
C VAL A 52 -36.00 3.60 36.40
N ASP A 53 -35.37 2.45 36.67
CA ASP A 53 -34.42 1.83 35.73
C ASP A 53 -35.08 1.43 34.42
N TYR A 54 -36.30 0.87 34.45
CA TYR A 54 -37.05 0.48 33.26
C TYR A 54 -37.35 1.68 32.34
N VAL A 55 -37.81 2.80 32.89
CA VAL A 55 -38.09 4.03 32.14
C VAL A 55 -36.80 4.69 31.66
N THR A 56 -35.82 4.88 32.55
CA THR A 56 -34.55 5.56 32.20
C THR A 56 -33.71 4.79 31.19
N ASN A 57 -33.72 3.45 31.21
CA ASN A 57 -33.01 2.63 30.23
C ASN A 57 -33.56 2.82 28.81
N GLN A 58 -34.89 2.94 28.64
CA GLN A 58 -35.50 3.20 27.33
C GLN A 58 -35.05 4.55 26.76
N ILE A 59 -35.19 5.62 27.56
CA ILE A 59 -34.81 6.98 27.19
C ILE A 59 -33.31 7.04 26.87
N ALA A 60 -32.46 6.52 27.77
CA ALA A 60 -31.02 6.56 27.62
C ALA A 60 -30.51 5.75 26.41
N THR A 61 -31.18 4.63 26.08
CA THR A 61 -30.86 3.83 24.89
C THR A 61 -31.24 4.58 23.61
N HIS A 62 -32.40 5.23 23.57
CA HIS A 62 -32.83 6.02 22.42
C HIS A 62 -31.93 7.25 22.19
N VAL A 63 -31.63 8.01 23.26
CA VAL A 63 -30.71 9.16 23.22
C VAL A 63 -29.31 8.72 22.83
N MET A 64 -28.79 7.59 23.35
CA MET A 64 -27.50 7.03 22.93
C MET A 64 -27.50 6.67 21.43
N ALA A 65 -28.55 6.02 20.94
CA ALA A 65 -28.66 5.65 19.53
C ALA A 65 -28.68 6.89 18.61
N PHE A 66 -29.35 7.96 19.02
CA PHE A 66 -29.38 9.24 18.31
C PHE A 66 -28.03 9.99 18.38
N VAL A 67 -27.39 10.04 19.55
CA VAL A 67 -26.09 10.69 19.73
C VAL A 67 -25.00 9.96 18.96
N ASN A 68 -24.90 8.62 19.04
CA ASN A 68 -23.94 7.83 18.24
C ASN A 68 -24.21 7.93 16.72
N LYS A 69 -25.44 8.27 16.31
CA LYS A 69 -25.83 8.54 14.91
C LYS A 69 -25.42 9.94 14.43
N LYS A 70 -25.36 10.94 15.34
CA LYS A 70 -24.76 12.27 15.10
C LYS A 70 -23.22 12.22 15.19
N ASN A 71 -22.69 11.89 16.36
CA ASN A 71 -21.26 11.82 16.69
C ASN A 71 -20.84 10.37 16.97
N LYS A 72 -20.31 9.71 15.94
CA LYS A 72 -19.88 8.29 16.00
C LYS A 72 -18.70 8.03 16.94
N ASN A 73 -17.92 9.06 17.27
CA ASN A 73 -16.67 8.91 18.02
C ASN A 73 -16.88 9.00 19.55
N ALA A 74 -18.06 9.42 20.00
CA ALA A 74 -18.40 9.61 21.41
C ALA A 74 -18.36 8.32 22.26
N ASN A 75 -18.70 7.18 21.66
CA ASN A 75 -18.65 5.82 22.25
C ASN A 75 -19.14 5.76 23.72
N MET A 76 -20.32 6.34 23.96
CA MET A 76 -20.84 6.60 25.31
C MET A 76 -21.39 5.35 26.00
N LYS A 77 -21.21 5.26 27.32
CA LYS A 77 -21.89 4.27 28.18
C LYS A 77 -23.27 4.79 28.60
N LEU A 78 -24.21 3.88 28.84
CA LEU A 78 -25.60 4.19 29.20
C LEU A 78 -25.71 5.04 30.48
N HIS A 79 -24.85 4.78 31.46
CA HIS A 79 -24.69 5.57 32.68
C HIS A 79 -24.48 7.06 32.38
N ASN A 80 -23.60 7.40 31.43
CA ASN A 80 -23.26 8.78 31.10
C ASN A 80 -24.48 9.55 30.58
N VAL A 81 -25.39 8.87 29.86
CA VAL A 81 -26.65 9.48 29.41
C VAL A 81 -27.60 9.67 30.58
N LYS A 82 -27.72 8.69 31.49
CA LYS A 82 -28.52 8.85 32.71
C LYS A 82 -28.06 10.04 33.55
N SER A 83 -26.75 10.30 33.66
CA SER A 83 -26.20 11.45 34.39
C SER A 83 -26.72 12.83 33.92
N HIS A 84 -27.30 12.95 32.73
CA HIS A 84 -27.88 14.21 32.22
C HIS A 84 -29.42 14.22 32.19
N LEU A 85 -30.07 13.20 32.75
CA LEU A 85 -31.52 13.09 32.86
C LEU A 85 -32.01 13.44 34.27
N TRP A 86 -33.09 14.21 34.33
CA TRP A 86 -33.97 14.29 35.50
C TRP A 86 -35.30 13.63 35.13
N VAL A 87 -35.67 12.54 35.80
CA VAL A 87 -36.85 11.75 35.44
C VAL A 87 -37.85 11.66 36.60
N PHE A 88 -39.11 11.93 36.29
CA PHE A 88 -40.24 11.77 37.18
C PHE A 88 -41.06 10.56 36.71
N VAL A 89 -41.42 9.65 37.62
CA VAL A 89 -42.17 8.41 37.31
C VAL A 89 -43.27 8.19 38.34
N ASN A 90 -44.53 8.25 37.94
CA ASN A 90 -45.66 7.78 38.75
C ASN A 90 -46.13 6.44 38.17
N ALA A 91 -46.16 5.39 39.00
CA ALA A 91 -46.44 4.03 38.56
C ALA A 91 -47.44 3.30 39.49
N LEU A 92 -48.35 2.54 38.88
CA LEU A 92 -49.22 1.59 39.58
C LEU A 92 -48.76 0.16 39.29
N ILE A 93 -48.21 -0.48 40.31
CA ILE A 93 -47.53 -1.78 40.26
C ILE A 93 -48.37 -2.79 41.04
N ASP A 94 -48.66 -3.95 40.46
CA ASP A 94 -49.33 -5.04 41.18
C ASP A 94 -48.36 -5.71 42.16
N ASN A 95 -48.80 -5.89 43.41
CA ASN A 95 -48.05 -6.57 44.49
C ASN A 95 -46.57 -6.12 44.64
N PRO A 96 -46.28 -4.82 44.84
CA PRO A 96 -44.92 -4.30 44.81
C PRO A 96 -44.07 -4.79 46.00
N ALA A 97 -42.98 -5.48 45.68
CA ALA A 97 -41.87 -5.75 46.57
C ALA A 97 -40.84 -4.60 46.55
N PHE A 98 -40.32 -4.28 47.73
CA PHE A 98 -39.34 -3.22 47.99
C PHE A 98 -38.05 -3.80 48.61
N ASP A 99 -37.06 -2.95 48.88
CA ASP A 99 -35.81 -3.30 49.58
C ASP A 99 -36.00 -3.45 51.10
N SER A 100 -36.82 -2.59 51.70
CA SER A 100 -37.09 -2.57 53.13
C SER A 100 -38.52 -2.12 53.46
N GLN A 101 -38.87 -2.11 54.75
CA GLN A 101 -40.16 -1.61 55.24
C GLN A 101 -40.34 -0.08 55.06
N THR A 102 -39.28 0.70 54.83
CA THR A 102 -39.40 2.13 54.46
C THR A 102 -39.85 2.32 53.02
N LYS A 103 -39.72 1.28 52.17
CA LYS A 103 -40.19 1.22 50.78
C LYS A 103 -39.58 2.28 49.85
N GLU A 104 -38.37 2.72 50.16
CA GLU A 104 -37.62 3.71 49.39
C GLU A 104 -37.16 3.21 48.01
N THR A 105 -36.88 1.90 47.87
CA THR A 105 -36.41 1.30 46.62
C THR A 105 -37.32 0.15 46.16
N LEU A 106 -37.83 0.21 44.92
CA LEU A 106 -38.61 -0.90 44.33
C LEU A 106 -37.68 -2.02 43.82
N THR A 107 -37.91 -3.26 44.29
CA THR A 107 -37.14 -4.46 43.91
C THR A 107 -37.90 -5.42 42.98
N THR A 108 -39.19 -5.13 42.73
CA THR A 108 -40.09 -5.92 41.86
C THR A 108 -39.50 -6.08 40.46
N ARG A 109 -39.55 -7.28 39.87
CA ARG A 109 -39.04 -7.51 38.51
C ARG A 109 -39.98 -6.94 37.44
N GLN A 110 -39.43 -6.45 36.33
CA GLN A 110 -40.20 -5.80 35.26
C GLN A 110 -41.34 -6.68 34.69
N GLY A 111 -41.11 -7.98 34.51
CA GLY A 111 -42.14 -8.94 34.09
C GLY A 111 -43.24 -9.21 35.12
N SER A 112 -43.14 -8.63 36.32
CA SER A 112 -44.10 -8.77 37.43
C SER A 112 -44.79 -7.45 37.79
N PHE A 113 -44.62 -6.38 37.01
CA PHE A 113 -45.27 -5.09 37.25
C PHE A 113 -46.80 -5.09 37.01
N GLY A 114 -47.34 -6.16 36.39
CA GLY A 114 -48.75 -6.25 35.99
C GLY A 114 -49.18 -5.27 34.89
N SER A 115 -48.23 -4.47 34.39
CA SER A 115 -48.44 -3.45 33.36
C SER A 115 -47.12 -3.14 32.66
N LYS A 116 -47.19 -2.49 31.50
CA LYS A 116 -46.02 -2.04 30.73
C LYS A 116 -45.97 -0.52 30.64
N CYS A 117 -44.78 0.01 30.40
CA CYS A 117 -44.52 1.42 30.12
C CYS A 117 -43.62 1.51 28.88
N GLU A 118 -44.22 1.39 27.70
CA GLU A 118 -43.53 1.56 26.41
C GLU A 118 -43.71 3.02 25.96
N LEU A 119 -42.64 3.82 26.00
CA LEU A 119 -42.69 5.27 25.72
C LEU A 119 -42.97 5.56 24.24
N SER A 120 -43.79 6.58 23.95
CA SER A 120 -44.21 6.84 22.58
C SER A 120 -43.08 7.37 21.69
N SER A 121 -43.18 7.12 20.39
CA SER A 121 -42.21 7.66 19.43
C SER A 121 -42.21 9.20 19.42
N ASP A 122 -43.32 9.85 19.77
CA ASP A 122 -43.43 11.32 19.80
C ASP A 122 -42.88 11.92 21.10
N PHE A 123 -42.98 11.23 22.23
CA PHE A 123 -42.21 11.56 23.43
C PHE A 123 -40.71 11.49 23.16
N LEU A 124 -40.25 10.40 22.56
CA LEU A 124 -38.84 10.23 22.22
C LEU A 124 -38.35 11.28 21.21
N LYS A 125 -39.16 11.67 20.21
CA LYS A 125 -38.89 12.81 19.30
C LYS A 125 -38.89 14.18 20.01
N LYS A 126 -39.67 14.38 21.08
CA LYS A 126 -39.59 15.59 21.92
C LYS A 126 -38.26 15.61 22.69
N VAL A 127 -37.81 14.47 23.23
CA VAL A 127 -36.50 14.34 23.89
C VAL A 127 -35.35 14.55 22.91
N GLU A 128 -35.44 14.06 21.67
CA GLU A 128 -34.45 14.35 20.59
C GLU A 128 -34.28 15.85 20.31
N LYS A 129 -35.33 16.65 20.54
CA LYS A 129 -35.37 18.10 20.34
C LYS A 129 -35.18 18.89 21.65
N SER A 130 -34.60 18.26 22.67
CA SER A 130 -34.31 18.88 23.96
C SER A 130 -32.81 19.14 24.14
N SER A 131 -32.51 20.15 24.96
CA SER A 131 -31.16 20.52 25.41
C SER A 131 -30.39 19.39 26.09
N VAL A 132 -31.06 18.32 26.54
CA VAL A 132 -30.40 17.08 27.00
C VAL A 132 -29.43 16.56 25.94
N ILE A 133 -29.81 16.56 24.67
CA ILE A 133 -28.94 16.03 23.59
C ILE A 133 -27.73 16.94 23.35
N ASP A 134 -27.88 18.26 23.46
CA ASP A 134 -26.78 19.21 23.23
C ASP A 134 -25.83 19.27 24.44
N ASN A 135 -26.34 19.07 25.67
CA ASN A 135 -25.53 18.84 26.87
C ASN A 135 -24.76 17.52 26.79
N VAL A 136 -25.39 16.45 26.31
CA VAL A 136 -24.74 15.13 26.15
C VAL A 136 -23.70 15.13 25.02
N LEU A 137 -23.96 15.85 23.93
CA LEU A 137 -22.98 16.06 22.85
C LEU A 137 -21.78 16.90 23.33
N SER A 138 -22.02 18.04 23.98
CA SER A 138 -20.93 18.88 24.51
C SER A 138 -20.14 18.18 25.62
N TRP A 139 -20.77 17.36 26.46
CA TRP A 139 -20.06 16.46 27.39
C TRP A 139 -19.18 15.43 26.66
N ALA A 140 -19.69 14.81 25.59
CA ALA A 140 -18.92 13.85 24.81
C ALA A 140 -17.72 14.51 24.13
N ASP A 141 -17.91 15.65 23.48
CA ASP A 141 -16.84 16.40 22.82
C ASP A 141 -15.84 17.01 23.83
N PHE A 142 -16.30 17.42 25.01
CA PHE A 142 -15.43 17.79 26.13
C PHE A 142 -14.60 16.61 26.64
N LYS A 143 -15.22 15.42 26.79
CA LYS A 143 -14.52 14.21 27.22
C LYS A 143 -13.45 13.80 26.20
N LEU A 144 -13.79 13.76 24.91
CA LEU A 144 -12.84 13.49 23.82
C LEU A 144 -11.72 14.54 23.83
N SER A 145 -12.05 15.83 23.96
CA SER A 145 -11.05 16.90 24.08
C SER A 145 -10.13 16.70 25.30
N LYS A 146 -10.65 16.24 26.43
CA LYS A 146 -9.88 15.93 27.64
C LYS A 146 -9.00 14.69 27.46
N GLU A 147 -9.40 13.71 26.66
CA GLU A 147 -8.59 12.53 26.32
C GLU A 147 -7.47 12.87 25.32
N LEU A 148 -7.72 13.71 24.30
CA LEU A 148 -6.68 14.24 23.41
C LEU A 148 -5.69 15.18 24.14
N LYS A 149 -6.15 15.98 25.09
CA LYS A 149 -5.26 16.84 25.92
C LYS A 149 -4.26 16.06 26.77
N LYS A 150 -4.47 14.76 27.01
CA LYS A 150 -3.45 13.88 27.63
C LYS A 150 -2.24 13.65 26.72
N THR A 151 -2.37 13.90 25.42
CA THR A 151 -1.31 13.72 24.42
C THR A 151 -0.81 15.07 23.87
N ASP A 152 -1.08 16.17 24.59
CA ASP A 152 -0.57 17.50 24.26
C ASP A 152 0.95 17.58 24.46
N GLY A 153 1.60 18.36 23.58
CA GLY A 153 2.94 18.87 23.83
C GLY A 153 2.96 19.98 24.87
N SER A 154 4.14 20.24 25.43
CA SER A 154 4.39 21.38 26.32
C SER A 154 5.73 22.02 25.95
N LYS A 155 5.84 23.34 26.15
CA LYS A 155 7.08 24.06 25.88
C LYS A 155 8.12 23.77 26.98
N LYS A 156 8.86 22.68 26.78
CA LYS A 156 10.03 22.28 27.57
C LYS A 156 11.30 22.59 26.79
N SER A 157 12.42 22.82 27.45
CA SER A 157 13.72 23.05 26.79
C SER A 157 14.23 21.81 26.06
N ARG A 158 14.13 20.63 26.66
CA ARG A 158 14.50 19.35 26.02
C ARG A 158 13.38 18.32 26.10
N ILE A 159 13.39 17.38 25.15
CA ILE A 159 12.50 16.22 25.12
C ILE A 159 13.36 14.95 25.12
N SER A 160 13.05 14.04 26.04
CA SER A 160 13.59 12.68 26.07
C SER A 160 12.53 11.67 25.59
N GLY A 161 12.96 10.48 25.18
CA GLY A 161 12.06 9.38 24.79
C GLY A 161 11.66 9.30 23.30
N ILE A 162 12.13 10.21 22.44
CA ILE A 162 11.90 10.16 20.98
C ILE A 162 13.23 9.82 20.26
N PRO A 163 13.56 8.53 20.04
CA PRO A 163 14.92 8.09 19.69
C PRO A 163 15.38 8.39 18.24
N LYS A 164 14.63 9.19 17.49
CA LYS A 164 15.02 9.67 16.15
C LYS A 164 15.02 11.20 16.02
N LEU A 165 14.66 11.93 17.08
CA LEU A 165 14.66 13.39 17.11
C LEU A 165 16.09 13.91 17.27
N GLU A 166 16.53 14.74 16.33
CA GLU A 166 17.68 15.63 16.48
C GLU A 166 17.11 16.99 16.88
N ASP A 167 17.12 17.29 18.18
CA ASP A 167 16.47 18.50 18.73
C ASP A 167 17.42 19.70 18.62
N ALA A 168 16.93 20.87 18.19
CA ALA A 168 17.75 22.08 18.09
C ALA A 168 18.14 22.60 19.49
N ASN A 169 19.34 23.16 19.67
CA ASN A 169 19.82 23.52 21.01
C ASN A 169 18.95 24.59 21.70
N GLU A 170 18.37 25.54 20.96
CA GLU A 170 17.44 26.57 21.47
C GLU A 170 15.95 26.18 21.38
N ALA A 171 15.63 24.93 21.00
CA ALA A 171 14.24 24.47 20.91
C ALA A 171 13.54 24.56 22.27
N GLY A 172 12.36 25.19 22.32
CA GLY A 172 11.66 25.49 23.57
C GLY A 172 12.31 26.57 24.46
N GLY A 173 13.51 27.05 24.15
CA GLY A 173 14.21 28.13 24.83
C GLY A 173 13.63 29.53 24.54
N LYS A 174 14.42 30.58 24.75
CA LYS A 174 14.00 31.96 24.45
C LYS A 174 13.90 32.18 22.94
N ASP A 175 14.87 31.66 22.20
CA ASP A 175 14.97 31.79 20.75
C ASP A 175 14.33 30.64 19.96
N SER A 176 13.55 29.80 20.65
CA SER A 176 12.58 28.85 20.07
C SER A 176 11.76 29.40 18.90
N HIS A 177 11.40 30.68 18.91
CA HIS A 177 10.65 31.35 17.84
C HIS A 177 11.43 31.56 16.53
N LYS A 178 12.75 31.36 16.53
CA LYS A 178 13.64 31.30 15.36
C LYS A 178 13.94 29.86 14.92
N CYS A 179 13.68 28.88 15.80
CA CYS A 179 14.03 27.49 15.56
C CYS A 179 13.11 26.86 14.52
N THR A 180 13.69 26.09 13.60
CA THR A 180 12.99 25.35 12.53
C THR A 180 13.09 23.85 12.79
N LEU A 181 11.94 23.17 12.81
CA LEU A 181 11.89 21.70 12.78
C LEU A 181 11.77 21.25 11.32
N ILE A 182 12.74 20.45 10.85
CA ILE A 182 12.69 19.80 9.54
C ILE A 182 12.03 18.42 9.70
N LEU A 183 10.86 18.25 9.10
CA LEU A 183 10.21 16.94 8.96
C LEU A 183 10.64 16.30 7.64
N THR A 184 11.35 15.18 7.74
CA THR A 184 11.99 14.52 6.61
C THR A 184 11.26 13.24 6.19
N GLU A 185 11.18 12.95 4.90
CA GLU A 185 10.64 11.68 4.39
C GLU A 185 11.61 10.53 4.61
N GLY A 186 11.38 9.73 5.67
CA GLY A 186 12.24 8.62 6.03
C GLY A 186 13.63 9.02 6.54
N ASP A 187 14.47 8.01 6.75
CA ASP A 187 15.83 8.19 7.28
C ASP A 187 16.83 8.65 6.20
N SER A 188 16.54 8.41 4.92
CA SER A 188 17.31 8.89 3.77
C SER A 188 17.33 10.42 3.71
N ALA A 189 16.15 11.05 3.78
CA ALA A 189 16.03 12.50 3.83
C ALA A 189 16.63 13.09 5.12
N LYS A 190 16.54 12.38 6.27
CA LYS A 190 17.24 12.77 7.51
C LYS A 190 18.75 12.85 7.31
N ALA A 191 19.38 11.90 6.61
CA ALA A 191 20.82 11.93 6.37
C ALA A 191 21.26 13.17 5.55
N LEU A 192 20.46 13.57 4.56
CA LEU A 192 20.71 14.80 3.80
C LEU A 192 20.51 16.05 4.67
N ALA A 193 19.42 16.11 5.46
CA ALA A 193 19.15 17.23 6.38
C ALA A 193 20.26 17.40 7.43
N MET A 194 20.76 16.31 8.00
CA MET A 194 21.88 16.34 8.97
C MET A 194 23.20 16.77 8.33
N SER A 195 23.41 16.46 7.04
CA SER A 195 24.53 17.00 6.27
C SER A 195 24.42 18.51 6.06
N GLY A 196 23.20 19.03 5.86
CA GLY A 196 22.91 20.46 5.75
C GLY A 196 23.05 21.23 7.07
N ILE A 197 22.62 20.64 8.20
CA ILE A 197 22.75 21.22 9.54
C ILE A 197 24.21 21.42 9.97
N ALA A 198 25.16 20.67 9.39
CA ALA A 198 26.59 20.93 9.57
C ALA A 198 27.05 22.30 8.99
N VAL A 199 26.24 22.93 8.13
CA VAL A 199 26.45 24.30 7.61
C VAL A 199 25.68 25.33 8.44
N VAL A 200 24.36 25.15 8.58
CA VAL A 200 23.47 26.17 9.18
C VAL A 200 23.45 26.18 10.71
N GLY A 201 24.10 25.21 11.36
CA GLY A 201 24.23 25.10 12.81
C GLY A 201 23.07 24.35 13.48
N ARG A 202 23.37 23.71 14.62
CA ARG A 202 22.40 22.93 15.42
C ARG A 202 21.54 23.76 16.37
N ASP A 203 21.83 25.06 16.51
CA ASP A 203 21.15 25.88 17.51
C ASP A 203 19.70 26.18 17.14
N TYR A 204 19.45 26.43 15.85
CA TYR A 204 18.14 26.81 15.30
C TYR A 204 17.52 25.78 14.35
N TYR A 205 18.15 24.62 14.12
CA TYR A 205 17.64 23.59 13.23
C TYR A 205 17.63 22.22 13.91
N GLY A 206 16.48 21.55 13.89
CA GLY A 206 16.28 20.17 14.35
C GLY A 206 15.65 19.31 13.26
N VAL A 207 15.78 17.99 13.36
CA VAL A 207 15.28 17.02 12.36
C VAL A 207 14.47 15.91 13.02
N PHE A 208 13.33 15.57 12.43
CA PHE A 208 12.58 14.37 12.79
C PHE A 208 12.06 13.63 11.54
N PRO A 209 12.40 12.35 11.34
CA PRO A 209 11.97 11.59 10.18
C PRO A 209 10.56 11.01 10.36
N LEU A 210 9.72 11.26 9.37
CA LEU A 210 8.42 10.60 9.21
C LEU A 210 8.63 9.13 8.79
N ARG A 211 7.74 8.26 9.25
CA ARG A 211 7.72 6.82 8.93
C ARG A 211 7.07 6.52 7.58
N GLY A 212 6.44 7.52 6.95
CA GLY A 212 5.76 7.42 5.66
C GLY A 212 4.52 8.31 5.61
N LYS A 213 3.47 7.84 4.93
CA LYS A 213 2.21 8.57 4.73
C LYS A 213 1.45 8.77 6.05
N LEU A 214 1.44 10.01 6.53
CA LEU A 214 0.78 10.45 7.76
C LEU A 214 -0.73 10.14 7.77
N LEU A 215 -1.30 9.84 8.95
CA LEU A 215 -2.73 9.55 9.10
C LEU A 215 -3.60 10.79 8.79
N ASN A 216 -4.53 10.69 7.83
CA ASN A 216 -5.54 11.73 7.60
C ASN A 216 -6.53 11.80 8.79
N VAL A 217 -6.32 12.79 9.66
CA VAL A 217 -6.98 12.92 10.97
C VAL A 217 -8.44 13.38 10.93
N ARG A 218 -8.86 14.16 9.92
CA ARG A 218 -10.20 14.80 9.86
C ARG A 218 -11.38 13.84 10.03
N GLU A 219 -11.20 12.60 9.57
CA GLU A 219 -12.20 11.54 9.56
C GLU A 219 -11.58 10.22 10.06
N ALA A 220 -10.63 10.30 11.00
CA ALA A 220 -10.11 9.16 11.74
C ALA A 220 -10.90 8.98 13.05
N ASN A 221 -10.92 7.75 13.59
CA ASN A 221 -11.49 7.54 14.93
C ASN A 221 -10.57 8.11 15.99
N HIS A 222 -11.12 8.59 17.10
CA HIS A 222 -10.40 9.16 18.24
C HIS A 222 -9.25 8.25 18.71
N LYS A 223 -9.55 6.95 18.90
CA LYS A 223 -8.54 5.95 19.26
C LYS A 223 -7.41 5.82 18.22
N GLN A 224 -7.70 5.91 16.92
CA GLN A 224 -6.66 5.86 15.87
C GLN A 224 -5.72 7.07 15.90
N ILE A 225 -6.22 8.23 16.35
CA ILE A 225 -5.40 9.44 16.54
C ILE A 225 -4.58 9.32 17.83
N MET A 226 -5.14 8.72 18.90
CA MET A 226 -4.44 8.46 20.16
C MET A 226 -3.30 7.43 19.99
N ASP A 227 -3.59 6.29 19.39
CA ASP A 227 -2.66 5.17 19.19
C ASP A 227 -1.55 5.48 18.16
N ASN A 228 -1.70 6.53 17.34
CA ASN A 228 -0.70 6.92 16.35
C ASN A 228 0.46 7.69 16.99
N ALA A 229 1.53 6.96 17.33
CA ALA A 229 2.73 7.51 17.97
C ALA A 229 3.44 8.61 17.14
N GLU A 230 3.34 8.62 15.81
CA GLU A 230 3.96 9.64 14.96
C GLU A 230 3.30 11.01 15.14
N ILE A 231 1.97 11.05 15.19
CA ILE A 231 1.19 12.24 15.53
C ILE A 231 1.52 12.75 16.93
N GLN A 232 1.71 11.85 17.92
CA GLN A 232 2.06 12.27 19.27
C GLN A 232 3.49 12.81 19.35
N ASN A 233 4.44 12.20 18.64
CA ASN A 233 5.80 12.71 18.55
C ASN A 233 5.80 14.13 17.98
N ILE A 234 5.13 14.39 16.86
CA ILE A 234 5.05 15.73 16.26
C ILE A 234 4.43 16.75 17.24
N LYS A 235 3.36 16.39 17.95
CA LYS A 235 2.75 17.25 18.98
C LYS A 235 3.71 17.58 20.11
N GLN A 236 4.44 16.58 20.62
CA GLN A 236 5.41 16.75 21.69
C GLN A 236 6.58 17.62 21.24
N ILE A 237 7.19 17.31 20.09
CA ILE A 237 8.36 18.02 19.53
C ILE A 237 8.07 19.50 19.34
N LEU A 238 6.88 19.86 18.83
CA LEU A 238 6.47 21.24 18.58
C LEU A 238 5.86 21.94 19.81
N GLY A 239 5.36 21.21 20.81
CA GLY A 239 4.64 21.80 21.95
C GLY A 239 3.18 22.16 21.64
N LEU A 240 2.52 21.38 20.78
CA LEU A 240 1.14 21.64 20.31
C LEU A 240 0.07 21.17 21.30
N GLN A 241 -0.96 21.99 21.52
CA GLN A 241 -2.00 21.78 22.54
C GLN A 241 -3.41 21.81 21.93
N HIS A 242 -4.24 20.78 22.14
CA HIS A 242 -5.55 20.69 21.46
C HIS A 242 -6.55 21.76 21.96
N GLY A 243 -7.30 22.35 21.02
CA GLY A 243 -8.30 23.39 21.31
C GLY A 243 -7.71 24.75 21.66
N LYS A 244 -6.39 24.93 21.54
CA LYS A 244 -5.71 26.22 21.66
C LYS A 244 -5.64 26.90 20.29
N GLN A 245 -6.10 28.14 20.20
CA GLN A 245 -5.80 29.00 19.06
C GLN A 245 -4.40 29.58 19.22
N TYR A 246 -3.67 29.68 18.12
CA TYR A 246 -2.30 30.19 18.06
C TYR A 246 -2.26 31.39 17.12
N ASP A 247 -2.10 32.58 17.69
CA ASP A 247 -1.87 33.84 16.95
C ASP A 247 -0.37 34.09 16.69
N SER A 248 0.50 33.38 17.42
CA SER A 248 1.95 33.41 17.21
C SER A 248 2.63 32.14 17.71
N THR A 249 3.81 31.86 17.16
CA THR A 249 4.63 30.67 17.45
C THR A 249 5.42 30.78 18.77
N LYS A 250 5.38 31.92 19.47
CA LYS A 250 6.08 32.13 20.76
C LYS A 250 5.70 31.11 21.84
N GLY A 251 4.50 30.52 21.76
CA GLY A 251 4.02 29.47 22.67
C GLY A 251 4.49 28.05 22.33
N LEU A 252 5.19 27.84 21.20
CA LEU A 252 5.68 26.54 20.73
C LEU A 252 7.16 26.34 21.08
N ARG A 253 7.68 25.12 20.83
CA ARG A 253 9.12 24.81 20.90
C ARG A 253 9.90 25.27 19.66
N TYR A 254 9.25 25.32 18.51
CA TYR A 254 9.81 25.74 17.23
C TYR A 254 8.95 26.86 16.63
N GLY A 255 9.61 27.84 16.00
CA GLY A 255 9.00 28.94 15.28
C GLY A 255 8.52 28.57 13.88
N HIS A 256 9.20 27.61 13.26
CA HIS A 256 8.97 27.19 11.88
C HIS A 256 8.94 25.66 11.76
N LEU A 257 8.19 25.17 10.78
CA LEU A 257 8.02 23.77 10.43
C LEU A 257 8.34 23.61 8.94
N MET A 258 9.53 23.08 8.64
CA MET A 258 10.03 22.84 7.29
C MET A 258 9.71 21.42 6.86
N ILE A 259 9.08 21.26 5.70
CA ILE A 259 8.77 19.97 5.09
C ILE A 259 9.86 19.65 4.06
N MET A 260 10.47 18.47 4.18
CA MET A 260 11.55 17.99 3.32
C MET A 260 11.23 16.56 2.86
N THR A 261 10.38 16.46 1.84
CA THR A 261 10.03 15.20 1.16
C THR A 261 10.88 14.98 -0.07
N ASP A 262 10.85 13.76 -0.59
CA ASP A 262 11.30 13.55 -1.97
C ASP A 262 10.42 14.41 -2.91
N GLN A 263 11.00 14.94 -4.00
CA GLN A 263 10.28 15.81 -4.95
C GLN A 263 9.60 14.96 -6.03
N ASP A 264 8.78 14.04 -5.54
CA ASP A 264 7.92 13.14 -6.30
C ASP A 264 6.45 13.32 -5.88
N HIS A 265 5.54 12.57 -6.52
CA HIS A 265 4.12 12.65 -6.23
C HIS A 265 3.72 12.16 -4.83
N ASP A 266 4.38 11.15 -4.26
CA ASP A 266 4.05 10.67 -2.92
C ASP A 266 4.55 11.61 -1.82
N GLY A 267 5.68 12.28 -2.04
CA GLY A 267 6.16 13.42 -1.25
C GLY A 267 5.15 14.58 -1.24
N SER A 268 4.64 14.98 -2.41
CA SER A 268 3.53 15.96 -2.53
C SER A 268 2.31 15.59 -1.67
N HIS A 269 1.97 14.30 -1.60
CA HIS A 269 0.88 13.82 -0.73
C HIS A 269 1.23 13.89 0.77
N ILE A 270 2.49 13.65 1.16
CA ILE A 270 2.95 13.83 2.54
C ILE A 270 2.90 15.31 2.95
N LYS A 271 3.36 16.25 2.10
CA LYS A 271 3.20 17.70 2.30
C LYS A 271 1.72 18.03 2.58
N GLY A 272 0.82 17.56 1.72
CA GLY A 272 -0.62 17.79 1.83
C GLY A 272 -1.26 17.17 3.08
N LEU A 273 -0.86 15.94 3.46
CA LEU A 273 -1.35 15.27 4.67
C LEU A 273 -0.92 16.01 5.94
N LEU A 274 0.28 16.60 5.96
CA LEU A 274 0.78 17.41 7.07
C LEU A 274 0.07 18.76 7.16
N ILE A 275 -0.13 19.45 6.04
CA ILE A 275 -0.99 20.66 5.94
C ILE A 275 -2.39 20.37 6.50
N ASN A 276 -2.98 19.24 6.09
CA ASN A 276 -4.28 18.78 6.56
C ASN A 276 -4.30 18.45 8.06
N PHE A 277 -3.23 17.86 8.60
CA PHE A 277 -3.09 17.60 10.04
C PHE A 277 -3.09 18.90 10.85
N ILE A 278 -2.30 19.90 10.46
CA ILE A 278 -2.26 21.20 11.14
C ILE A 278 -3.60 21.94 10.98
N HIS A 279 -4.17 22.00 9.77
CA HIS A 279 -5.49 22.62 9.56
C HIS A 279 -6.59 21.96 10.40
N SER A 280 -6.57 20.64 10.58
CA SER A 280 -7.65 19.93 11.27
C SER A 280 -7.69 20.15 12.79
N PHE A 281 -6.60 20.66 13.40
CA PHE A 281 -6.52 20.89 14.84
C PHE A 281 -6.17 22.33 15.22
N TRP A 282 -5.37 23.02 14.41
CA TRP A 282 -4.84 24.36 14.64
C TRP A 282 -4.88 25.22 13.35
N PRO A 283 -6.06 25.48 12.76
CA PRO A 283 -6.15 26.22 11.49
C PRO A 283 -5.58 27.64 11.58
N SER A 284 -5.59 28.29 12.75
CA SER A 284 -4.95 29.60 12.94
C SER A 284 -3.43 29.55 12.76
N LEU A 285 -2.78 28.41 13.00
CA LEU A 285 -1.33 28.26 12.91
C LEU A 285 -0.84 28.28 11.45
N LEU A 286 -1.67 27.87 10.50
CA LEU A 286 -1.40 28.04 9.06
C LEU A 286 -1.54 29.50 8.59
N LYS A 287 -2.23 30.35 9.37
CA LYS A 287 -2.35 31.79 9.12
C LYS A 287 -1.17 32.60 9.70
N VAL A 288 -0.27 31.98 10.47
CA VAL A 288 0.94 32.63 10.98
C VAL A 288 1.99 32.68 9.86
N PRO A 289 2.45 33.87 9.43
CA PRO A 289 3.41 33.99 8.33
C PRO A 289 4.69 33.17 8.57
N SER A 290 5.15 32.48 7.52
CA SER A 290 6.35 31.63 7.53
C SER A 290 6.36 30.52 8.59
N PHE A 291 5.22 30.17 9.22
CA PHE A 291 5.19 29.00 10.11
C PHE A 291 5.47 27.71 9.33
N LEU A 292 4.74 27.49 8.24
CA LEU A 292 4.92 26.32 7.39
C LEU A 292 5.82 26.67 6.20
N VAL A 293 6.81 25.83 5.96
CA VAL A 293 7.91 26.04 5.02
C VAL A 293 8.13 24.75 4.24
N GLU A 294 8.51 24.84 2.97
CA GLU A 294 8.98 23.70 2.17
C GLU A 294 10.47 23.85 1.85
N PHE A 295 11.17 22.72 1.76
CA PHE A 295 12.51 22.61 1.20
C PHE A 295 12.45 21.86 -0.15
N ILE A 296 12.71 22.58 -1.25
CA ILE A 296 12.77 21.99 -2.60
C ILE A 296 14.19 21.55 -2.95
N THR A 297 14.29 20.54 -3.82
CA THR A 297 15.55 20.10 -4.44
C THR A 297 15.35 19.88 -5.94
N PRO A 298 16.39 20.05 -6.77
CA PRO A 298 16.25 19.86 -8.21
C PRO A 298 15.98 18.40 -8.55
N ILE A 299 15.00 18.16 -9.43
CA ILE A 299 14.58 16.83 -9.90
C ILE A 299 15.55 16.31 -10.97
N ILE A 300 16.17 17.20 -11.75
CA ILE A 300 17.10 16.84 -12.83
C ILE A 300 18.33 17.74 -12.76
N LYS A 301 19.51 17.16 -12.99
CA LYS A 301 20.72 17.93 -13.33
C LYS A 301 21.27 17.48 -14.69
N ALA A 302 21.60 18.46 -15.51
CA ALA A 302 22.29 18.27 -16.77
C ALA A 302 23.71 18.82 -16.64
N THR A 303 24.71 17.97 -16.90
CA THR A 303 26.13 18.33 -16.79
C THR A 303 26.82 18.17 -18.14
N ARG A 304 27.64 19.18 -18.50
CA ARG A 304 28.52 19.16 -19.67
C ARG A 304 29.84 19.84 -19.31
N GLY A 305 30.91 19.06 -19.20
CA GLY A 305 32.18 19.52 -18.64
C GLY A 305 31.99 20.11 -17.24
N GLN A 306 32.51 21.33 -17.02
CA GLN A 306 32.32 22.06 -15.75
C GLN A 306 30.92 22.69 -15.60
N THR A 307 30.13 22.80 -16.68
CA THR A 307 28.80 23.43 -16.60
C THR A 307 27.75 22.44 -16.11
N THR A 308 27.05 22.77 -15.02
CA THR A 308 25.92 21.99 -14.51
C THR A 308 24.69 22.89 -14.39
N LYS A 309 23.60 22.50 -15.04
CA LYS A 309 22.27 23.10 -14.87
C LYS A 309 21.41 22.19 -14.00
N SER A 310 20.56 22.79 -13.16
CA SER A 310 19.63 22.08 -12.28
C SER A 310 18.21 22.55 -12.58
N PHE A 311 17.26 21.62 -12.66
CA PHE A 311 15.86 21.87 -12.99
C PHE A 311 14.96 21.36 -11.85
N TYR A 312 13.98 22.17 -11.46
CA TYR A 312 13.07 21.87 -10.35
C TYR A 312 11.71 21.33 -10.82
N THR A 313 11.46 21.33 -12.13
CA THR A 313 10.26 20.77 -12.75
C THR A 313 10.62 20.00 -14.02
N LEU A 314 9.78 19.03 -14.42
CA LEU A 314 9.93 18.31 -15.69
C LEU A 314 9.72 19.22 -16.92
N PRO A 315 8.68 20.08 -16.99
CA PRO A 315 8.48 20.98 -18.13
C PRO A 315 9.66 21.92 -18.41
N GLU A 316 10.29 22.52 -17.40
CA GLU A 316 11.47 23.39 -17.61
C GLU A 316 12.66 22.63 -18.21
N TYR A 317 12.83 21.36 -17.86
CA TYR A 317 13.86 20.51 -18.46
C TYR A 317 13.50 20.11 -19.90
N GLU A 318 12.23 19.77 -20.18
CA GLU A 318 11.76 19.42 -21.52
C GLU A 318 11.84 20.62 -22.48
N GLU A 319 11.40 21.80 -22.07
CA GLU A 319 11.59 23.05 -22.82
C GLU A 319 13.07 23.31 -23.10
N TRP A 320 13.93 23.20 -22.08
CA TRP A 320 15.38 23.40 -22.26
C TRP A 320 16.00 22.37 -23.21
N ARG A 321 15.59 21.10 -23.13
CA ARG A 321 16.05 20.01 -24.00
C ARG A 321 15.58 20.20 -25.44
N ASN A 322 14.32 20.58 -25.65
CA ASN A 322 13.75 20.85 -26.97
C ASN A 322 14.45 22.04 -27.65
N ASN A 323 14.73 23.11 -26.89
CA ASN A 323 15.49 24.27 -27.35
C ASN A 323 16.96 23.97 -27.68
N LEU A 324 17.51 22.81 -27.29
CA LEU A 324 18.87 22.37 -27.62
C LEU A 324 18.95 21.48 -28.87
N GLY A 325 17.84 20.92 -29.34
CA GLY A 325 17.78 20.04 -30.51
C GLY A 325 18.86 18.94 -30.49
N ALA A 326 19.62 18.82 -31.57
CA ALA A 326 20.68 17.83 -31.72
C ALA A 326 21.79 17.93 -30.65
N SER A 327 22.07 19.13 -30.12
CA SER A 327 23.10 19.32 -29.08
C SER A 327 22.73 18.74 -27.71
N ALA A 328 21.48 18.28 -27.51
CA ALA A 328 21.04 17.67 -26.27
C ALA A 328 21.78 16.36 -25.92
N SER A 329 22.34 15.65 -26.91
CA SER A 329 23.18 14.45 -26.69
C SER A 329 24.50 14.75 -25.96
N SER A 330 25.01 15.98 -26.07
CA SER A 330 26.27 16.42 -25.44
C SER A 330 26.18 16.64 -23.92
N TRP A 331 25.03 16.37 -23.29
CA TRP A 331 24.78 16.60 -21.87
C TRP A 331 24.52 15.28 -21.14
N THR A 332 25.30 14.99 -20.10
CA THR A 332 25.00 13.90 -19.16
C THR A 332 23.83 14.31 -18.27
N ILE A 333 22.70 13.60 -18.38
CA ILE A 333 21.51 13.87 -17.59
C ILE A 333 21.44 12.90 -16.40
N LYS A 334 21.30 13.42 -15.18
CA LYS A 334 21.04 12.64 -13.97
C LYS A 334 19.73 13.09 -13.32
N TYR A 335 18.83 12.14 -13.11
CA TYR A 335 17.57 12.31 -12.40
C TYR A 335 17.79 12.10 -10.89
N TYR A 336 17.19 12.96 -10.07
CA TYR A 336 17.29 13.00 -8.60
C TYR A 336 15.90 12.70 -8.03
N LYS A 337 15.55 11.40 -8.01
CA LYS A 337 14.20 10.93 -7.70
C LYS A 337 13.89 10.91 -6.21
N GLY A 338 14.91 10.75 -5.37
CA GLY A 338 14.80 10.92 -3.93
C GLY A 338 15.96 11.72 -3.34
N LEU A 339 15.76 12.30 -2.16
CA LEU A 339 16.75 13.14 -1.47
C LEU A 339 18.06 12.37 -1.20
N GLY A 340 17.97 11.06 -0.94
CA GLY A 340 19.13 10.16 -0.81
C GLY A 340 19.98 10.01 -2.08
N THR A 341 19.53 10.47 -3.25
CA THR A 341 20.32 10.51 -4.50
C THR A 341 21.31 11.69 -4.55
N SER A 342 21.14 12.69 -3.67
CA SER A 342 22.06 13.81 -3.51
C SER A 342 23.20 13.46 -2.57
N THR A 343 24.43 13.79 -2.95
CA THR A 343 25.61 13.57 -2.10
C THR A 343 25.64 14.53 -0.91
N ALA A 344 26.34 14.17 0.17
CA ALA A 344 26.57 15.05 1.32
C ALA A 344 27.38 16.33 0.99
N LYS A 345 27.94 16.47 -0.22
CA LYS A 345 28.50 17.73 -0.73
C LYS A 345 27.42 18.62 -1.33
N GLU A 346 26.49 18.04 -2.10
CA GLU A 346 25.34 18.75 -2.64
C GLU A 346 24.36 19.17 -1.55
N GLY A 347 24.09 18.29 -0.57
CA GLY A 347 23.26 18.60 0.59
C GLY A 347 23.78 19.79 1.42
N ARG A 348 25.11 19.92 1.57
CA ARG A 348 25.71 21.12 2.16
C ARG A 348 25.45 22.35 1.30
N LYS A 349 25.70 22.28 -0.02
CA LYS A 349 25.42 23.40 -0.93
C LYS A 349 23.95 23.84 -0.92
N TYR A 350 22.97 22.93 -0.88
CA TYR A 350 21.56 23.31 -0.81
C TYR A 350 21.21 24.08 0.49
N PHE A 351 21.98 23.87 1.56
CA PHE A 351 21.83 24.57 2.84
C PHE A 351 22.72 25.83 2.96
N GLU A 352 23.77 25.95 2.15
CA GLU A 352 24.47 27.22 1.86
C GLU A 352 23.51 28.14 1.10
N ASP A 353 22.94 27.66 -0.01
CA ASP A 353 21.97 28.35 -0.88
C ASP A 353 20.52 28.20 -0.38
N ILE A 354 20.30 28.10 0.94
CA ILE A 354 18.98 27.79 1.55
C ILE A 354 17.87 28.78 1.15
N THR A 355 18.21 30.02 0.77
CA THR A 355 17.22 31.04 0.40
C THR A 355 16.62 30.90 -1.01
N GLU A 356 17.14 29.95 -1.81
CA GLU A 356 16.54 29.51 -3.08
C GLU A 356 15.67 28.26 -2.88
N HIS A 357 16.18 27.32 -2.06
CA HIS A 357 15.57 26.03 -1.75
C HIS A 357 14.40 26.12 -0.75
N LYS A 358 14.36 27.17 0.09
CA LYS A 358 13.28 27.45 1.04
C LYS A 358 12.11 28.17 0.37
N LYS A 359 10.90 27.61 0.45
CA LYS A 359 9.63 28.22 0.03
C LYS A 359 8.71 28.39 1.24
N ASP A 360 8.05 29.54 1.36
CA ASP A 360 7.14 29.80 2.49
C ASP A 360 5.69 29.64 2.06
N PHE A 361 4.89 28.88 2.84
CA PHE A 361 3.46 28.78 2.56
C PHE A 361 2.72 30.04 2.99
N LEU A 362 1.90 30.58 2.09
CA LEU A 362 1.11 31.78 2.32
C LEU A 362 -0.38 31.44 2.40
N TRP A 363 -1.01 31.84 3.51
CA TRP A 363 -2.46 31.89 3.64
C TRP A 363 -2.98 33.23 3.11
N VAL A 364 -3.85 33.21 2.12
CA VAL A 364 -4.40 34.43 1.50
C VAL A 364 -5.82 34.71 1.99
N ASP A 365 -6.70 33.71 1.96
CA ASP A 365 -8.10 33.83 2.39
C ASP A 365 -8.64 32.50 2.93
N ASP A 366 -9.91 32.45 3.35
CA ASP A 366 -10.51 31.22 3.86
C ASP A 366 -10.87 30.18 2.75
N GLN A 367 -10.65 30.49 1.47
CA GLN A 367 -10.76 29.50 0.38
C GLN A 367 -9.58 28.53 0.36
N ASP A 368 -8.39 28.95 0.81
CA ASP A 368 -7.25 28.05 1.06
C ASP A 368 -7.69 26.86 1.96
N GLY A 369 -8.46 27.15 3.02
CA GLY A 369 -9.06 26.12 3.87
C GLY A 369 -10.08 25.25 3.15
N ASN A 370 -10.94 25.85 2.31
CA ASN A 370 -11.89 25.10 1.48
C ASN A 370 -11.20 24.18 0.45
N HIS A 371 -10.02 24.54 -0.06
CA HIS A 371 -9.21 23.67 -0.94
C HIS A 371 -8.55 22.51 -0.16
N ILE A 372 -8.06 22.75 1.05
CA ILE A 372 -7.57 21.67 1.93
C ILE A 372 -8.71 20.71 2.31
N GLU A 373 -9.94 21.21 2.53
CA GLU A 373 -11.12 20.36 2.75
C GLU A 373 -11.57 19.60 1.51
N LEU A 374 -11.49 20.21 0.33
CA LEU A 374 -11.74 19.55 -0.95
C LEU A 374 -10.84 18.32 -1.09
N ALA A 375 -9.53 18.47 -0.87
CA ALA A 375 -8.57 17.36 -0.98
C ALA A 375 -8.83 16.25 0.06
N PHE A 376 -8.94 16.58 1.35
CA PHE A 376 -8.82 15.57 2.41
C PHE A 376 -10.13 15.13 3.10
N SER A 377 -11.25 15.82 2.86
CA SER A 377 -12.54 15.43 3.47
C SER A 377 -13.13 14.17 2.85
N LYS A 378 -13.50 13.17 3.66
CA LYS A 378 -14.24 11.98 3.19
C LYS A 378 -15.68 12.27 2.79
N LYS A 379 -16.18 13.49 3.03
CA LYS A 379 -17.52 13.95 2.64
C LYS A 379 -17.54 14.51 1.20
N ARG A 380 -16.49 15.26 0.80
CA ARG A 380 -16.39 15.98 -0.49
C ARG A 380 -15.90 15.12 -1.67
N ILE A 381 -16.44 13.91 -1.79
CA ILE A 381 -16.01 12.95 -2.84
C ILE A 381 -16.51 13.38 -4.22
N ALA A 382 -17.74 13.90 -4.33
CA ALA A 382 -18.29 14.37 -5.60
C ALA A 382 -17.48 15.56 -6.14
N ASP A 383 -17.19 16.52 -5.27
CA ASP A 383 -16.36 17.69 -5.55
C ASP A 383 -14.98 17.28 -6.09
N ARG A 384 -14.32 16.28 -5.46
CA ARG A 384 -13.03 15.77 -5.96
C ARG A 384 -13.12 15.10 -7.33
N LYS A 385 -14.22 14.41 -7.63
CA LYS A 385 -14.41 13.85 -8.97
C LYS A 385 -14.47 14.96 -10.01
N GLN A 386 -15.27 16.00 -9.76
CA GLN A 386 -15.36 17.16 -10.66
C GLN A 386 -14.01 17.90 -10.78
N TRP A 387 -13.31 18.11 -9.67
CA TRP A 387 -11.96 18.71 -9.61
C TRP A 387 -10.94 17.96 -10.49
N LEU A 388 -10.93 16.62 -10.44
CA LEU A 388 -10.02 15.78 -11.22
C LEU A 388 -10.48 15.58 -12.67
N THR A 389 -11.79 15.62 -12.95
CA THR A 389 -12.32 15.69 -14.33
C THR A 389 -11.98 17.02 -15.02
N ASN A 390 -11.85 18.10 -14.24
CA ASN A 390 -11.46 19.42 -14.73
C ASN A 390 -9.92 19.63 -14.84
N PHE A 391 -9.12 18.60 -14.56
CA PHE A 391 -7.65 18.70 -14.64
C PHE A 391 -7.18 18.96 -16.08
N GLN A 392 -6.26 19.92 -16.25
CA GLN A 392 -5.62 20.20 -17.52
C GLN A 392 -4.16 19.68 -17.50
N PRO A 393 -3.79 18.73 -18.38
CA PRO A 393 -2.40 18.32 -18.54
C PRO A 393 -1.48 19.52 -18.83
N GLY A 394 -0.27 19.51 -18.27
CA GLY A 394 0.65 20.66 -18.33
C GLY A 394 0.44 21.69 -17.21
N THR A 395 -0.48 21.46 -16.26
CA THR A 395 -0.55 22.26 -15.02
C THR A 395 0.64 21.93 -14.10
N TYR A 396 1.43 22.92 -13.70
CA TYR A 396 2.50 22.80 -12.70
C TYR A 396 2.61 24.07 -11.82
N ILE A 397 3.47 24.03 -10.80
CA ILE A 397 3.83 25.20 -9.96
C ILE A 397 5.14 25.79 -10.47
N ASP A 398 5.19 27.10 -10.68
CA ASP A 398 6.44 27.80 -10.94
C ASP A 398 7.30 27.81 -9.67
N GLN A 399 8.41 27.08 -9.70
CA GLN A 399 9.34 26.93 -8.58
C GLN A 399 10.29 28.13 -8.40
N ARG A 400 10.15 29.20 -9.19
CA ARG A 400 10.95 30.43 -9.08
C ARG A 400 10.44 31.35 -7.98
N ASP A 401 9.12 31.38 -7.74
CA ASP A 401 8.51 32.15 -6.66
C ASP A 401 9.02 31.70 -5.28
N LYS A 402 9.05 32.62 -4.31
CA LYS A 402 9.46 32.34 -2.92
C LYS A 402 8.30 31.96 -1.99
N HIS A 403 7.06 32.13 -2.45
CA HIS A 403 5.86 31.90 -1.66
C HIS A 403 4.90 30.98 -2.41
N VAL A 404 4.37 29.96 -1.73
CA VAL A 404 3.40 29.02 -2.30
C VAL A 404 2.06 29.21 -1.59
N LYS A 405 0.98 29.51 -2.34
CA LYS A 405 -0.37 29.56 -1.76
C LYS A 405 -0.87 28.15 -1.51
N TYR A 406 -1.62 27.91 -0.43
CA TYR A 406 -2.21 26.58 -0.19
C TYR A 406 -3.17 26.17 -1.32
N SER A 407 -3.97 27.08 -1.84
CA SER A 407 -4.82 26.89 -3.03
C SER A 407 -4.02 26.55 -4.29
N ASP A 408 -2.89 27.20 -4.56
CA ASP A 408 -2.01 26.83 -5.68
C ASP A 408 -1.41 25.43 -5.46
N PHE A 409 -0.88 25.14 -4.28
CA PHE A 409 -0.34 23.82 -3.91
C PHE A 409 -1.35 22.68 -4.14
N ILE A 410 -2.59 22.84 -3.64
CA ILE A 410 -3.64 21.84 -3.84
C ILE A 410 -3.92 21.66 -5.33
N ASN A 411 -4.19 22.74 -6.06
CA ASN A 411 -4.71 22.68 -7.43
C ASN A 411 -3.65 22.46 -8.52
N LYS A 412 -2.35 22.55 -8.21
CA LYS A 412 -1.26 22.42 -9.20
C LYS A 412 -0.23 21.34 -8.88
N GLU A 413 -0.12 20.88 -7.62
CA GLU A 413 0.83 19.84 -7.22
C GLU A 413 0.12 18.61 -6.64
N LEU A 414 -0.73 18.79 -5.62
CA LEU A 414 -1.46 17.65 -5.03
C LEU A 414 -2.46 17.02 -6.03
N ILE A 415 -2.90 17.77 -7.05
CA ILE A 415 -3.68 17.23 -8.16
C ILE A 415 -2.87 16.22 -9.01
N LEU A 416 -1.57 16.45 -9.20
CA LEU A 416 -0.69 15.55 -9.96
C LEU A 416 -0.52 14.22 -9.23
N PHE A 417 -0.29 14.27 -7.92
CA PHE A 417 -0.39 13.08 -7.07
C PHE A 417 -1.74 12.38 -7.24
N SER A 418 -2.85 13.12 -7.16
CA SER A 418 -4.19 12.54 -7.23
C SER A 418 -4.46 11.83 -8.55
N MET A 419 -3.91 12.35 -9.67
CA MET A 419 -3.99 11.72 -10.99
C MET A 419 -3.06 10.51 -11.12
N ALA A 420 -1.80 10.61 -10.70
CA ALA A 420 -0.86 9.48 -10.68
C ALA A 420 -1.35 8.33 -9.78
N ASP A 421 -2.00 8.67 -8.66
CA ASP A 421 -2.62 7.74 -7.72
C ASP A 421 -3.82 7.01 -8.33
N LEU A 422 -4.57 7.65 -9.23
CA LEU A 422 -5.60 7.00 -10.02
C LEU A 422 -4.99 6.09 -11.09
N GLN A 423 -4.03 6.59 -11.88
CA GLN A 423 -3.34 5.85 -12.96
C GLN A 423 -2.66 4.56 -12.48
N ARG A 424 -2.04 4.58 -11.29
CA ARG A 424 -1.42 3.37 -10.70
C ARG A 424 -2.40 2.43 -10.01
N SER A 425 -3.60 2.88 -9.68
CA SER A 425 -4.56 2.11 -8.86
C SER A 425 -5.71 1.51 -9.65
N ILE A 426 -6.18 2.18 -10.70
CA ILE A 426 -7.27 1.77 -11.61
C ILE A 426 -6.62 1.35 -12.95
N PRO A 427 -6.97 0.18 -13.52
CA PRO A 427 -6.41 -0.25 -14.80
C PRO A 427 -7.08 0.44 -16.00
N SER A 428 -6.47 0.27 -17.19
CA SER A 428 -7.16 0.54 -18.45
C SER A 428 -8.21 -0.55 -18.75
N MET A 429 -9.26 -0.19 -19.46
CA MET A 429 -10.21 -1.16 -20.02
C MET A 429 -9.63 -2.03 -21.13
N VAL A 430 -8.51 -1.62 -21.73
CA VAL A 430 -7.96 -2.28 -22.92
C VAL A 430 -7.20 -3.55 -22.54
N ASP A 431 -6.23 -3.45 -21.62
CA ASP A 431 -5.47 -4.61 -21.13
C ASP A 431 -5.88 -5.11 -19.74
N GLY A 432 -6.67 -4.34 -18.97
CA GLY A 432 -6.97 -4.67 -17.57
C GLY A 432 -5.78 -4.54 -16.62
N LEU A 433 -4.66 -3.98 -17.09
CA LEU A 433 -3.42 -3.88 -16.34
C LEU A 433 -3.22 -2.49 -15.75
N LYS A 434 -2.54 -2.47 -14.61
CA LYS A 434 -1.96 -1.27 -14.00
C LYS A 434 -0.52 -1.08 -14.51
N PRO A 435 0.02 0.15 -14.54
CA PRO A 435 1.37 0.43 -15.06
C PRO A 435 2.46 -0.52 -14.55
N GLY A 436 2.49 -0.86 -13.25
CA GLY A 436 3.46 -1.83 -12.70
C GLY A 436 3.34 -3.23 -13.30
N GLN A 437 2.13 -3.72 -13.57
CA GLN A 437 1.90 -5.02 -14.23
C GLN A 437 2.31 -4.96 -15.72
N ARG A 438 2.09 -3.80 -16.36
CA ARG A 438 2.47 -3.54 -17.74
C ARG A 438 3.98 -3.47 -17.94
N LYS A 439 4.70 -2.80 -17.04
CA LYS A 439 6.17 -2.79 -16.96
C LYS A 439 6.75 -4.20 -16.81
N ILE A 440 6.11 -5.05 -16.00
CA ILE A 440 6.46 -6.48 -15.87
C ILE A 440 6.28 -7.25 -17.19
N LEU A 441 5.14 -7.12 -17.89
CA LEU A 441 4.95 -7.77 -19.19
C LEU A 441 5.92 -7.25 -20.25
N PHE A 442 6.14 -5.94 -20.32
CA PHE A 442 7.09 -5.32 -21.25
C PHE A 442 8.49 -5.93 -21.12
N CYS A 443 9.02 -6.02 -19.90
CA CYS A 443 10.32 -6.63 -19.66
C CYS A 443 10.33 -8.16 -19.86
N SER A 444 9.22 -8.87 -19.57
CA SER A 444 9.05 -10.28 -19.96
C SER A 444 9.12 -10.49 -21.48
N PHE A 445 8.54 -9.56 -22.25
CA PHE A 445 8.52 -9.60 -23.71
C PHE A 445 9.88 -9.18 -24.30
N LYS A 446 10.49 -8.08 -23.81
CA LYS A 446 11.83 -7.60 -24.22
C LYS A 446 12.92 -8.64 -24.00
N ARG A 447 12.83 -9.43 -22.93
CA ARG A 447 13.76 -10.54 -22.61
C ARG A 447 13.42 -11.89 -23.28
N ASN A 448 12.24 -12.01 -23.90
CA ASN A 448 11.66 -13.29 -24.36
C ASN A 448 11.72 -14.37 -23.25
N PHE A 449 11.01 -14.11 -22.15
CA PHE A 449 11.20 -14.76 -20.84
C PHE A 449 10.64 -16.20 -20.74
N VAL A 450 11.19 -17.11 -21.53
CA VAL A 450 10.82 -18.54 -21.59
C VAL A 450 11.58 -19.39 -20.54
N LYS A 451 12.87 -19.08 -20.32
CA LYS A 451 13.68 -19.71 -19.25
C LYS A 451 13.36 -19.05 -17.92
N GLU A 452 13.19 -19.86 -16.88
CA GLU A 452 12.84 -19.32 -15.55
C GLU A 452 13.99 -18.56 -14.88
N ALA A 453 13.64 -17.57 -14.06
CA ALA A 453 14.56 -16.80 -13.24
C ALA A 453 13.95 -16.48 -11.88
N LYS A 454 14.79 -16.21 -10.87
CA LYS A 454 14.32 -15.85 -9.53
C LYS A 454 13.53 -14.55 -9.57
N VAL A 455 12.41 -14.47 -8.83
CA VAL A 455 11.56 -13.26 -8.82
C VAL A 455 12.36 -12.02 -8.40
N ALA A 456 13.29 -12.13 -7.45
CA ALA A 456 14.19 -11.03 -7.04
C ALA A 456 15.19 -10.60 -8.13
N GLN A 457 15.65 -11.52 -9.00
CA GLN A 457 16.51 -11.15 -10.14
C GLN A 457 15.68 -10.50 -11.25
N PHE A 458 14.44 -10.95 -11.43
CA PHE A 458 13.53 -10.40 -12.41
C PHE A 458 12.98 -9.04 -11.97
N SER A 459 12.73 -8.78 -10.68
CA SER A 459 12.35 -7.45 -10.19
C SER A 459 13.42 -6.40 -10.47
N GLY A 460 14.69 -6.69 -10.22
CA GLY A 460 15.80 -5.78 -10.57
C GLY A 460 15.84 -5.49 -12.08
N TYR A 461 15.81 -6.53 -12.92
CA TYR A 461 15.79 -6.41 -14.39
C TYR A 461 14.59 -5.60 -14.91
N VAL A 462 13.41 -5.79 -14.33
CA VAL A 462 12.23 -4.97 -14.67
C VAL A 462 12.43 -3.53 -14.19
N SER A 463 12.97 -3.31 -12.99
CA SER A 463 13.14 -1.97 -12.42
C SER A 463 14.10 -1.10 -13.24
N GLU A 464 15.17 -1.72 -13.76
CA GLU A 464 16.14 -1.11 -14.67
C GLU A 464 15.50 -0.75 -16.02
N HIS A 465 15.09 -1.75 -16.81
CA HIS A 465 14.70 -1.54 -18.22
C HIS A 465 13.29 -0.98 -18.44
N SER A 466 12.49 -0.85 -17.39
CA SER A 466 11.19 -0.16 -17.46
C SER A 466 11.17 1.16 -16.68
N ALA A 467 12.32 1.63 -16.17
CA ALA A 467 12.44 2.84 -15.36
C ALA A 467 11.39 2.86 -14.22
N TYR A 468 11.41 1.88 -13.31
CA TYR A 468 10.46 1.80 -12.20
C TYR A 468 11.03 2.40 -10.91
N HIS A 469 10.42 3.46 -10.41
CA HIS A 469 10.97 4.24 -9.28
C HIS A 469 10.44 3.81 -7.90
N HIS A 470 9.31 3.10 -7.82
CA HIS A 470 8.58 2.84 -6.56
C HIS A 470 9.08 1.60 -5.77
N GLY A 471 10.34 1.21 -5.96
CA GLY A 471 11.03 0.18 -5.17
C GLY A 471 10.70 -1.28 -5.52
N GLU A 472 11.74 -2.10 -5.68
CA GLU A 472 11.63 -3.50 -6.13
C GLU A 472 10.68 -4.38 -5.29
N GLN A 473 10.49 -4.10 -4.00
CA GLN A 473 9.60 -4.89 -3.15
C GLN A 473 8.14 -4.85 -3.62
N SER A 474 7.67 -3.69 -4.11
CA SER A 474 6.34 -3.52 -4.69
C SER A 474 6.21 -4.29 -6.02
N LEU A 475 7.27 -4.23 -6.82
CA LEU A 475 7.38 -4.89 -8.12
C LEU A 475 7.40 -6.42 -7.97
N ALA A 476 8.19 -6.96 -7.04
CA ALA A 476 8.24 -8.38 -6.71
C ALA A 476 6.88 -8.90 -6.17
N GLY A 477 6.20 -8.13 -5.32
CA GLY A 477 4.84 -8.45 -4.88
C GLY A 477 3.83 -8.45 -6.04
N THR A 478 4.03 -7.57 -7.03
CA THR A 478 3.19 -7.52 -8.24
C THR A 478 3.47 -8.72 -9.17
N ILE A 479 4.73 -9.14 -9.34
CA ILE A 479 5.10 -10.36 -10.07
C ILE A 479 4.45 -11.59 -9.42
N ILE A 480 4.49 -11.71 -8.09
CA ILE A 480 3.83 -12.79 -7.34
C ILE A 480 2.32 -12.78 -7.63
N GLY A 481 1.65 -11.63 -7.50
CA GLY A 481 0.21 -11.52 -7.78
C GLY A 481 -0.20 -11.84 -9.22
N MET A 482 0.69 -11.64 -10.20
CA MET A 482 0.48 -12.04 -11.61
C MET A 482 0.72 -13.52 -11.90
N ALA A 483 1.36 -14.24 -10.97
CA ALA A 483 1.67 -15.67 -11.07
C ALA A 483 0.72 -16.56 -10.26
N GLN A 484 0.01 -16.02 -9.27
CA GLN A 484 -0.92 -16.76 -8.42
C GLN A 484 -2.07 -17.41 -9.22
N ASN A 485 -2.32 -18.68 -8.92
CA ASN A 485 -3.25 -19.58 -9.60
C ASN A 485 -4.29 -20.24 -8.66
N PHE A 486 -4.26 -19.97 -7.35
CA PHE A 486 -5.20 -20.58 -6.40
C PHE A 486 -6.63 -20.00 -6.54
N VAL A 487 -7.62 -20.79 -6.11
CA VAL A 487 -9.06 -20.46 -6.20
C VAL A 487 -9.36 -19.08 -5.60
N GLY A 488 -9.88 -18.17 -6.43
CA GLY A 488 -10.20 -16.79 -6.05
C GLY A 488 -9.09 -15.75 -6.33
N SER A 489 -7.99 -16.14 -6.99
CA SER A 489 -6.96 -15.24 -7.53
C SER A 489 -7.21 -14.91 -9.02
N ASN A 490 -6.32 -15.30 -9.93
CA ASN A 490 -6.47 -15.10 -11.38
C ASN A 490 -7.20 -16.30 -12.03
N ASN A 491 -7.95 -16.07 -13.12
CA ASN A 491 -8.47 -17.18 -13.93
C ASN A 491 -7.40 -17.65 -14.94
N ILE A 492 -6.62 -16.71 -15.49
CA ILE A 492 -5.44 -16.99 -16.33
C ILE A 492 -4.25 -16.20 -15.79
N ASN A 493 -3.32 -16.89 -15.12
CA ASN A 493 -2.06 -16.34 -14.66
C ASN A 493 -1.12 -16.07 -15.85
N LEU A 494 -0.71 -14.81 -16.04
CA LEU A 494 0.17 -14.40 -17.14
C LEU A 494 1.63 -14.79 -16.87
N MET A 495 1.99 -14.93 -15.60
CA MET A 495 3.29 -15.44 -15.15
C MET A 495 3.12 -16.86 -14.61
N TYR A 496 4.12 -17.71 -14.76
CA TYR A 496 4.09 -19.08 -14.25
C TYR A 496 4.66 -19.14 -12.81
N PRO A 497 3.95 -19.76 -11.84
CA PRO A 497 4.44 -19.91 -10.47
C PRO A 497 5.40 -21.12 -10.35
N SER A 498 6.72 -20.90 -10.39
CA SER A 498 7.72 -21.95 -10.15
C SER A 498 8.19 -21.89 -8.68
N GLY A 499 7.43 -22.56 -7.80
CA GLY A 499 7.66 -22.59 -6.35
C GLY A 499 6.45 -22.11 -5.54
N GLN A 500 6.67 -21.76 -4.26
CA GLN A 500 5.60 -21.35 -3.35
C GLN A 500 5.19 -19.87 -3.55
N PHE A 501 4.24 -19.63 -4.47
CA PHE A 501 3.68 -18.30 -4.76
C PHE A 501 2.56 -17.85 -3.81
N GLY A 502 2.33 -18.62 -2.74
CA GLY A 502 1.29 -18.36 -1.74
C GLY A 502 -0.03 -19.01 -2.13
N THR A 503 -0.84 -19.33 -1.14
CA THR A 503 -1.91 -20.33 -1.28
C THR A 503 -3.26 -19.77 -0.86
N ARG A 504 -4.29 -20.61 -1.00
CA ARG A 504 -5.65 -20.29 -0.54
C ARG A 504 -5.73 -20.11 0.98
N ALA A 505 -4.80 -20.67 1.74
CA ALA A 505 -4.83 -20.66 3.20
C ALA A 505 -4.81 -19.25 3.80
N GLN A 506 -4.04 -18.32 3.22
CA GLN A 506 -3.97 -16.92 3.65
C GLN A 506 -4.32 -15.90 2.55
N GLY A 507 -4.67 -16.37 1.36
CA GLY A 507 -4.92 -15.52 0.18
C GLY A 507 -3.63 -14.98 -0.41
N GLY A 508 -2.62 -15.84 -0.57
CA GLY A 508 -1.34 -15.49 -1.20
C GLY A 508 -0.34 -14.72 -0.34
N LYS A 509 -0.67 -14.43 0.93
CA LYS A 509 0.24 -13.74 1.89
C LYS A 509 1.39 -14.63 2.37
N ASP A 510 1.18 -15.94 2.28
CA ASP A 510 2.07 -17.05 2.60
C ASP A 510 3.04 -17.40 1.46
N ALA A 511 3.15 -16.53 0.44
CA ALA A 511 4.16 -16.62 -0.60
C ALA A 511 5.58 -16.58 0.00
N ALA A 512 6.45 -17.44 -0.50
CA ALA A 512 7.84 -17.45 -0.07
C ALA A 512 8.60 -16.21 -0.59
N SER A 513 9.69 -15.85 0.09
CA SER A 513 10.49 -14.66 -0.27
C SER A 513 10.94 -14.70 -1.75
N PRO A 514 10.89 -13.58 -2.49
CA PRO A 514 11.30 -13.47 -3.90
C PRO A 514 12.69 -14.03 -4.27
N ARG A 515 13.55 -14.30 -3.27
CA ARG A 515 14.88 -14.91 -3.44
C ARG A 515 14.87 -16.43 -3.63
N TYR A 516 13.78 -17.10 -3.24
CA TYR A 516 13.62 -18.56 -3.32
C TYR A 516 12.72 -19.03 -4.47
N ILE A 517 11.77 -18.20 -4.89
CA ILE A 517 10.79 -18.52 -5.94
C ILE A 517 11.25 -18.07 -7.33
N PHE A 518 10.89 -18.85 -8.34
CA PHE A 518 11.23 -18.65 -9.73
C PHE A 518 9.96 -18.38 -10.56
N THR A 519 10.10 -17.67 -11.67
CA THR A 519 9.00 -17.48 -12.61
C THR A 519 9.51 -17.42 -14.04
N LYS A 520 8.59 -17.58 -14.99
CA LYS A 520 8.74 -17.44 -16.44
C LYS A 520 7.41 -16.93 -16.99
N LEU A 521 7.38 -16.51 -18.25
CA LEU A 521 6.13 -16.18 -18.92
C LEU A 521 5.25 -17.45 -19.06
N SER A 522 3.95 -17.34 -18.80
CA SER A 522 3.01 -18.45 -19.05
C SER A 522 2.80 -18.61 -20.57
N HIS A 523 2.68 -19.85 -21.08
CA HIS A 523 2.67 -20.15 -22.52
C HIS A 523 1.55 -19.39 -23.25
N ILE A 524 0.33 -19.43 -22.69
CA ILE A 524 -0.88 -18.79 -23.20
C ILE A 524 -0.76 -17.26 -23.33
N THR A 525 0.19 -16.63 -22.61
CA THR A 525 0.32 -15.16 -22.58
C THR A 525 0.69 -14.56 -23.93
N ARG A 526 1.44 -15.28 -24.77
CA ARG A 526 1.74 -14.81 -26.14
C ARG A 526 0.65 -15.14 -27.17
N SER A 527 -0.30 -16.00 -26.83
CA SER A 527 -1.56 -16.16 -27.56
C SER A 527 -2.54 -15.02 -27.19
N ILE A 528 -2.57 -14.61 -25.91
CA ILE A 528 -3.36 -13.45 -25.45
C ILE A 528 -2.82 -12.13 -26.03
N PHE A 529 -1.50 -11.96 -26.10
CA PHE A 529 -0.81 -10.77 -26.59
C PHE A 529 0.10 -11.09 -27.79
N PRO A 530 -0.45 -11.11 -29.03
CA PRO A 530 0.28 -11.48 -30.24
C PRO A 530 1.50 -10.59 -30.50
N LYS A 531 2.58 -11.17 -31.01
CA LYS A 531 3.84 -10.45 -31.29
C LYS A 531 3.68 -9.41 -32.40
N ASP A 532 2.79 -9.63 -33.36
CA ASP A 532 2.54 -8.72 -34.48
C ASP A 532 1.91 -7.40 -34.01
N ASP A 533 1.08 -7.47 -32.96
CA ASP A 533 0.42 -6.31 -32.36
C ASP A 533 1.41 -5.40 -31.64
N ASP A 534 2.54 -5.92 -31.13
CA ASP A 534 3.60 -5.12 -30.46
C ASP A 534 4.08 -3.95 -31.35
N ILE A 535 4.08 -4.10 -32.68
CA ILE A 535 4.51 -3.08 -33.65
C ILE A 535 3.55 -1.86 -33.68
N LEU A 536 2.29 -2.04 -33.29
CA LEU A 536 1.24 -1.01 -33.33
C LEU A 536 1.15 -0.16 -32.05
N LEU A 537 1.85 -0.55 -30.99
CA LEU A 537 1.66 0.02 -29.66
C LEU A 537 2.45 1.33 -29.49
N ASN A 538 1.83 2.30 -28.80
CA ASN A 538 2.48 3.57 -28.47
C ASN A 538 3.39 3.41 -27.25
N TYR A 539 4.64 2.99 -27.49
CA TYR A 539 5.69 2.89 -26.47
C TYR A 539 6.06 4.27 -25.90
N LEU A 540 6.02 4.38 -24.57
CA LEU A 540 6.41 5.59 -23.85
C LEU A 540 7.95 5.70 -23.77
N ASN A 541 8.44 6.91 -23.50
CA ASN A 541 9.86 7.18 -23.27
C ASN A 541 10.05 7.82 -21.88
N GLU A 542 10.90 7.22 -21.05
CA GLU A 542 11.17 7.65 -19.67
C GLU A 542 12.68 7.56 -19.43
N ASP A 543 13.26 8.59 -18.80
CA ASP A 543 14.72 8.81 -18.68
C ASP A 543 15.53 8.79 -20.01
N GLY A 544 14.86 8.77 -21.17
CA GLY A 544 15.46 8.57 -22.49
C GLY A 544 15.35 7.14 -23.03
N GLN A 545 15.01 6.17 -22.19
CA GLN A 545 14.79 4.78 -22.59
C GLN A 545 13.38 4.57 -23.14
N SER A 546 13.22 3.62 -24.08
CA SER A 546 11.88 3.14 -24.47
C SER A 546 11.39 2.16 -23.41
N ILE A 547 10.29 2.53 -22.74
CA ILE A 547 9.64 1.76 -21.68
C ILE A 547 8.37 1.08 -22.22
N GLU A 548 7.41 0.73 -21.36
CA GLU A 548 6.16 0.07 -21.74
C GLU A 548 5.24 0.96 -22.59
N PRO A 549 4.27 0.38 -23.33
CA PRO A 549 3.27 1.15 -24.06
C PRO A 549 2.17 1.70 -23.16
N THR A 550 1.40 2.67 -23.64
CA THR A 550 0.21 3.22 -22.95
C THR A 550 -0.74 2.13 -22.45
N TRP A 551 -0.93 1.10 -23.28
CA TRP A 551 -1.60 -0.17 -22.97
C TRP A 551 -1.17 -1.24 -23.97
N TYR A 552 -1.31 -2.51 -23.61
CA TYR A 552 -1.27 -3.60 -24.60
C TYR A 552 -2.66 -3.82 -25.21
N MET A 553 -2.70 -4.43 -26.40
CA MET A 553 -3.94 -4.83 -27.05
C MET A 553 -4.06 -6.37 -27.04
N PRO A 554 -4.77 -6.97 -26.06
CA PRO A 554 -5.01 -8.42 -26.05
C PRO A 554 -6.03 -8.83 -27.12
N ILE A 555 -6.16 -10.14 -27.38
CA ILE A 555 -7.22 -10.69 -28.25
C ILE A 555 -8.64 -10.65 -27.61
N LEU A 556 -8.72 -10.46 -26.29
CA LEU A 556 -9.95 -10.51 -25.48
C LEU A 556 -9.78 -9.62 -24.23
N PRO A 557 -10.87 -9.09 -23.62
CA PRO A 557 -10.76 -8.13 -22.52
C PRO A 557 -10.31 -8.80 -21.21
N MET A 558 -9.01 -8.79 -20.96
CA MET A 558 -8.40 -9.37 -19.76
C MET A 558 -8.90 -8.76 -18.44
N VAL A 559 -9.46 -7.54 -18.49
CA VAL A 559 -10.25 -6.90 -17.41
C VAL A 559 -11.32 -7.83 -16.84
N LEU A 560 -12.02 -8.57 -17.72
CA LEU A 560 -13.13 -9.44 -17.33
C LEU A 560 -12.62 -10.82 -16.93
N VAL A 561 -11.57 -11.35 -17.58
CA VAL A 561 -11.01 -12.67 -17.25
C VAL A 561 -10.44 -12.71 -15.83
N ASN A 562 -9.53 -11.80 -15.48
CA ASN A 562 -8.87 -11.80 -14.16
C ASN A 562 -9.53 -10.85 -13.15
N GLY A 563 -10.57 -10.12 -13.56
CA GLY A 563 -11.17 -9.06 -12.76
C GLY A 563 -10.20 -7.90 -12.52
N SER A 564 -10.59 -6.95 -11.66
CA SER A 564 -9.67 -5.99 -11.07
C SER A 564 -10.25 -5.33 -9.81
N GLU A 565 -9.38 -4.97 -8.87
CA GLU A 565 -9.74 -4.14 -7.72
C GLU A 565 -8.75 -2.98 -7.59
N GLY A 566 -9.28 -1.77 -7.42
CA GLY A 566 -8.48 -0.54 -7.32
C GLY A 566 -9.17 0.51 -6.46
N ILE A 567 -8.39 1.24 -5.67
CA ILE A 567 -8.86 2.38 -4.87
C ILE A 567 -7.83 3.49 -5.08
N GLY A 568 -8.24 4.59 -5.69
CA GLY A 568 -7.42 5.80 -5.85
C GLY A 568 -8.15 7.02 -5.31
N THR A 569 -7.64 8.21 -5.62
CA THR A 569 -8.20 9.45 -5.10
C THR A 569 -9.57 9.78 -5.70
N GLY A 570 -10.64 9.49 -4.95
CA GLY A 570 -12.03 9.83 -5.31
C GLY A 570 -12.81 8.74 -6.07
N TRP A 571 -12.12 7.81 -6.72
CA TRP A 571 -12.71 6.65 -7.40
C TRP A 571 -12.23 5.31 -6.81
N SER A 572 -13.05 4.28 -7.00
CA SER A 572 -12.64 2.89 -6.81
C SER A 572 -13.27 2.04 -7.89
N THR A 573 -12.64 0.91 -8.21
CA THR A 573 -13.15 -0.08 -9.14
C THR A 573 -13.13 -1.45 -8.50
N TYR A 574 -14.16 -2.24 -8.78
CA TYR A 574 -14.24 -3.64 -8.43
C TYR A 574 -14.99 -4.37 -9.54
N ILE A 575 -14.26 -5.23 -10.25
CA ILE A 575 -14.73 -6.06 -11.34
C ILE A 575 -14.39 -7.50 -10.93
N PRO A 576 -15.38 -8.41 -10.81
CA PRO A 576 -15.12 -9.81 -10.53
C PRO A 576 -14.58 -10.53 -11.78
N ASN A 577 -14.06 -11.73 -11.58
CA ASN A 577 -13.59 -12.58 -12.66
C ASN A 577 -14.80 -13.18 -13.42
N TYR A 578 -14.63 -13.44 -14.71
CA TYR A 578 -15.60 -14.09 -15.60
C TYR A 578 -14.93 -15.24 -16.37
N ASN A 579 -15.75 -16.15 -16.89
CA ASN A 579 -15.31 -17.32 -17.65
C ASN A 579 -14.73 -16.90 -19.03
N PRO A 580 -13.48 -17.30 -19.37
CA PRO A 580 -12.91 -17.06 -20.69
C PRO A 580 -13.78 -17.58 -21.83
N ARG A 581 -14.40 -18.76 -21.70
CA ARG A 581 -15.19 -19.38 -22.78
C ARG A 581 -16.50 -18.61 -23.06
N ASP A 582 -17.13 -18.05 -22.03
CA ASP A 582 -18.32 -17.19 -22.21
C ASP A 582 -17.96 -15.86 -22.89
N ILE A 583 -16.78 -15.32 -22.59
CA ILE A 583 -16.23 -14.14 -23.27
C ILE A 583 -15.93 -14.46 -24.74
N LEU A 584 -15.28 -15.59 -25.05
CA LEU A 584 -15.04 -16.04 -26.44
C LEU A 584 -16.35 -16.21 -27.22
N ALA A 585 -17.35 -16.84 -26.62
CA ALA A 585 -18.67 -17.04 -27.23
C ALA A 585 -19.36 -15.69 -27.53
N ASN A 586 -19.29 -14.72 -26.62
CA ASN A 586 -19.84 -13.38 -26.85
C ASN A 586 -19.02 -12.54 -27.85
N LEU A 587 -17.70 -12.71 -27.93
CA LEU A 587 -16.88 -12.09 -28.99
C LEU A 587 -17.24 -12.65 -30.37
N ARG A 588 -17.42 -13.97 -30.51
CA ARG A 588 -17.89 -14.61 -31.76
C ARG A 588 -19.26 -14.06 -32.17
N ARG A 589 -20.21 -13.92 -31.22
CA ARG A 589 -21.53 -13.27 -31.44
C ARG A 589 -21.40 -11.83 -31.94
N LEU A 590 -20.64 -10.98 -31.24
CA LEU A 590 -20.43 -9.58 -31.63
C LEU A 590 -19.79 -9.45 -33.02
N LEU A 591 -18.84 -10.34 -33.37
CA LEU A 591 -18.24 -10.39 -34.70
C LEU A 591 -19.25 -10.78 -35.80
N ASN A 592 -20.24 -11.62 -35.49
CA ASN A 592 -21.35 -11.95 -36.38
C ASN A 592 -22.42 -10.83 -36.46
N GLY A 593 -22.45 -9.91 -35.50
CA GLY A 593 -23.53 -8.92 -35.34
C GLY A 593 -24.72 -9.42 -34.52
N GLU A 594 -24.55 -10.51 -33.77
CA GLU A 594 -25.54 -11.04 -32.82
C GLU A 594 -25.49 -10.32 -31.47
N SER A 595 -26.61 -10.31 -30.74
CA SER A 595 -26.69 -9.78 -29.38
C SER A 595 -25.90 -10.63 -28.37
N THR A 596 -25.19 -9.98 -27.46
CA THR A 596 -24.47 -10.63 -26.34
C THR A 596 -25.40 -11.34 -25.36
N VAL A 597 -24.98 -12.50 -24.86
CA VAL A 597 -25.61 -13.20 -23.73
C VAL A 597 -25.10 -12.60 -22.41
N PRO A 598 -25.97 -12.28 -21.43
CA PRO A 598 -25.55 -11.72 -20.14
C PRO A 598 -24.57 -12.62 -19.39
N MET A 599 -23.41 -12.09 -19.01
CA MET A 599 -22.33 -12.86 -18.37
C MET A 599 -22.47 -12.89 -16.84
N HIS A 600 -21.97 -13.97 -16.21
CA HIS A 600 -22.03 -14.17 -14.75
C HIS A 600 -20.62 -14.40 -14.17
N PRO A 601 -20.32 -13.90 -12.96
CA PRO A 601 -19.00 -14.07 -12.35
C PRO A 601 -18.61 -15.54 -12.19
N TRP A 602 -17.38 -15.88 -12.55
CA TRP A 602 -16.85 -17.25 -12.52
C TRP A 602 -15.36 -17.24 -12.18
N TYR A 603 -14.93 -18.21 -11.39
CA TYR A 603 -13.58 -18.32 -10.84
C TYR A 603 -13.03 -19.74 -11.08
N ARG A 604 -11.83 -19.84 -11.67
CA ARG A 604 -11.18 -21.13 -11.94
C ARG A 604 -10.99 -21.93 -10.66
N GLY A 605 -11.31 -23.23 -10.72
CA GLY A 605 -11.22 -24.18 -9.61
C GLY A 605 -12.22 -23.98 -8.47
N PHE A 606 -13.15 -23.03 -8.53
CA PHE A 606 -14.19 -22.87 -7.50
C PHE A 606 -15.28 -23.94 -7.66
N LYS A 607 -15.49 -24.75 -6.62
CA LYS A 607 -16.40 -25.92 -6.63
C LYS A 607 -17.82 -25.57 -6.15
N GLY A 608 -18.04 -24.36 -5.60
CA GLY A 608 -19.34 -23.90 -5.04
C GLY A 608 -20.24 -23.13 -6.02
N SER A 609 -21.43 -22.70 -5.58
CA SER A 609 -22.40 -21.99 -6.45
C SER A 609 -22.28 -20.46 -6.40
N ILE A 610 -22.65 -19.80 -7.51
CA ILE A 610 -22.69 -18.35 -7.67
C ILE A 610 -24.04 -17.96 -8.27
N GLU A 611 -24.95 -17.41 -7.45
CA GLU A 611 -26.35 -17.19 -7.83
C GLU A 611 -26.71 -15.71 -7.91
N LYS A 612 -27.46 -15.32 -8.95
CA LYS A 612 -27.87 -13.93 -9.20
C LYS A 612 -29.05 -13.52 -8.31
N THR A 613 -28.76 -12.90 -7.17
CA THR A 613 -29.75 -12.41 -6.22
C THR A 613 -30.32 -11.05 -6.65
N VAL A 614 -31.57 -11.03 -7.14
CA VAL A 614 -32.23 -9.79 -7.60
C VAL A 614 -32.74 -8.95 -6.41
N ASN A 615 -31.85 -8.15 -5.82
CA ASN A 615 -32.22 -7.17 -4.78
C ASN A 615 -32.74 -5.86 -5.40
N THR A 616 -34.06 -5.68 -5.47
CA THR A 616 -34.80 -4.54 -6.06
C THR A 616 -34.50 -3.15 -5.48
N LYS A 617 -33.54 -3.02 -4.56
CA LYS A 617 -33.16 -1.77 -3.86
C LYS A 617 -31.75 -1.26 -4.23
N VAL A 618 -30.98 -2.04 -4.98
CA VAL A 618 -29.61 -1.73 -5.43
C VAL A 618 -29.60 -1.61 -6.95
N ALA A 619 -28.82 -0.66 -7.48
CA ALA A 619 -28.59 -0.55 -8.93
C ALA A 619 -27.38 -1.42 -9.30
N GLY A 620 -27.52 -2.26 -10.33
CA GLY A 620 -26.55 -3.30 -10.70
C GLY A 620 -26.87 -4.67 -10.08
N SER A 621 -26.31 -5.73 -10.67
CA SER A 621 -26.55 -7.11 -10.21
C SER A 621 -25.76 -7.41 -8.94
N THR A 622 -26.43 -8.03 -7.95
CA THR A 622 -25.78 -8.67 -6.80
C THR A 622 -25.80 -10.18 -6.96
N TYR A 623 -24.67 -10.81 -6.74
CA TYR A 623 -24.50 -12.26 -6.75
C TYR A 623 -24.19 -12.75 -5.33
N THR A 624 -24.82 -13.84 -4.91
CA THR A 624 -24.48 -14.55 -3.68
C THR A 624 -23.57 -15.72 -4.04
N VAL A 625 -22.43 -15.82 -3.36
CA VAL A 625 -21.46 -16.89 -3.52
C VAL A 625 -21.57 -17.82 -2.32
N THR A 626 -21.76 -19.11 -2.60
CA THR A 626 -22.12 -20.12 -1.61
C THR A 626 -21.04 -21.21 -1.53
N GLY A 627 -20.48 -21.39 -0.34
CA GLY A 627 -19.59 -22.51 -0.04
C GLY A 627 -20.37 -23.80 0.24
N ILE A 628 -19.71 -24.95 0.11
CA ILE A 628 -20.32 -26.27 0.31
C ILE A 628 -20.11 -26.72 1.75
N ILE A 629 -21.21 -27.15 2.38
CA ILE A 629 -21.22 -27.85 3.66
C ILE A 629 -22.09 -29.10 3.54
N GLU A 630 -21.56 -30.20 4.03
CA GLU A 630 -22.12 -31.54 3.95
C GLU A 630 -22.36 -32.06 5.37
N VAL A 631 -23.48 -32.76 5.57
CA VAL A 631 -23.75 -33.53 6.78
C VAL A 631 -23.15 -34.93 6.58
N LEU A 632 -22.36 -35.40 7.53
CA LEU A 632 -21.84 -36.77 7.53
C LEU A 632 -22.70 -37.65 8.44
N ASP A 633 -22.75 -37.30 9.72
CA ASP A 633 -23.54 -37.96 10.76
C ASP A 633 -24.39 -36.93 11.53
N ASN A 634 -25.22 -37.39 12.47
CA ASN A 634 -26.08 -36.54 13.31
C ASN A 634 -25.33 -35.52 14.20
N THR A 635 -24.00 -35.61 14.29
CA THR A 635 -23.12 -34.72 15.09
C THR A 635 -21.94 -34.17 14.30
N THR A 636 -21.71 -34.57 13.05
CA THR A 636 -20.50 -34.25 12.27
C THR A 636 -20.85 -33.46 11.01
N LEU A 637 -20.20 -32.32 10.84
CA LEU A 637 -20.30 -31.48 9.64
C LEU A 637 -18.96 -31.40 8.93
N ARG A 638 -18.99 -31.44 7.60
CA ARG A 638 -17.83 -31.28 6.72
C ARG A 638 -18.01 -30.07 5.83
N ILE A 639 -17.01 -29.21 5.76
CA ILE A 639 -16.91 -28.12 4.78
C ILE A 639 -15.85 -28.51 3.76
N THR A 640 -16.29 -28.65 2.51
CA THR A 640 -15.48 -28.97 1.33
C THR A 640 -15.17 -27.72 0.48
N GLU A 641 -15.89 -26.61 0.67
CA GLU A 641 -15.67 -25.39 -0.11
C GLU A 641 -16.02 -24.11 0.67
N LEU A 642 -15.16 -23.09 0.57
CA LEU A 642 -15.37 -21.76 1.17
C LEU A 642 -15.74 -20.72 0.11
N PRO A 643 -16.61 -19.74 0.42
CA PRO A 643 -16.90 -18.65 -0.51
C PRO A 643 -15.64 -17.90 -0.96
N ILE A 644 -15.65 -17.45 -2.20
CA ILE A 644 -14.55 -16.71 -2.84
C ILE A 644 -14.06 -15.56 -1.93
N ARG A 645 -12.72 -15.48 -1.78
CA ARG A 645 -11.99 -14.55 -0.89
C ARG A 645 -12.26 -14.71 0.61
N ARG A 646 -12.77 -15.87 1.06
CA ARG A 646 -12.70 -16.31 2.47
C ARG A 646 -11.59 -17.36 2.60
N TRP A 647 -10.51 -17.00 3.27
CA TRP A 647 -9.28 -17.81 3.36
C TRP A 647 -9.35 -18.84 4.49
N THR A 648 -8.63 -19.96 4.34
CA THR A 648 -8.75 -21.11 5.25
C THR A 648 -8.31 -20.78 6.68
N GLN A 649 -7.23 -20.02 6.87
CA GLN A 649 -6.77 -19.63 8.22
C GLN A 649 -7.71 -18.61 8.87
N ASP A 650 -8.05 -17.52 8.16
CA ASP A 650 -9.04 -16.53 8.62
C ASP A 650 -10.40 -17.17 8.98
N TYR A 651 -10.73 -18.33 8.39
CA TYR A 651 -11.91 -19.12 8.70
C TYR A 651 -11.72 -20.11 9.86
N LYS A 652 -10.54 -20.73 9.99
CA LYS A 652 -10.17 -21.58 11.12
C LYS A 652 -10.19 -20.79 12.43
N ASP A 653 -9.57 -19.62 12.47
CA ASP A 653 -9.60 -18.68 13.61
C ASP A 653 -11.05 -18.34 14.02
N TYR A 654 -11.96 -18.24 13.03
CA TYR A 654 -13.38 -18.00 13.28
C TYR A 654 -14.09 -19.22 13.89
N LEU A 655 -13.82 -20.44 13.43
CA LEU A 655 -14.37 -21.67 14.02
C LEU A 655 -13.83 -21.93 15.43
N GLU A 656 -12.52 -21.73 15.65
CA GLU A 656 -11.92 -21.81 16.99
C GLU A 656 -12.55 -20.80 17.97
N SER A 657 -12.99 -19.63 17.50
CA SER A 657 -13.72 -18.65 18.34
C SER A 657 -15.13 -19.08 18.78
N LEU A 658 -15.64 -20.19 18.23
CA LEU A 658 -16.90 -20.87 18.55
C LEU A 658 -16.70 -22.20 19.32
N ALA A 659 -15.45 -22.68 19.40
CA ALA A 659 -15.02 -23.87 20.11
C ALA A 659 -14.70 -23.54 21.61
N PRO A 660 -14.26 -24.51 22.44
CA PRO A 660 -13.97 -24.28 23.86
C PRO A 660 -12.73 -23.39 24.07
N ASP A 661 -12.94 -22.13 24.49
CA ASP A 661 -11.86 -21.21 24.85
C ASP A 661 -11.21 -21.65 26.18
N THR A 662 -10.09 -22.38 26.09
CA THR A 662 -9.34 -22.92 27.25
C THR A 662 -8.97 -21.89 28.31
N LYS A 663 -8.99 -20.59 27.98
CA LYS A 663 -8.68 -19.51 28.92
C LYS A 663 -9.92 -18.93 29.60
N ASN A 664 -11.14 -19.29 29.19
CA ASN A 664 -12.34 -18.46 29.40
C ASN A 664 -13.61 -19.31 29.65
N LYS A 665 -13.65 -19.98 30.81
CA LYS A 665 -14.62 -21.05 31.17
C LYS A 665 -16.10 -20.66 31.14
N ASP A 666 -16.44 -19.36 31.17
CA ASP A 666 -17.83 -18.87 31.23
C ASP A 666 -18.57 -18.89 29.89
N LYS A 667 -17.88 -19.22 28.79
CA LYS A 667 -18.48 -19.40 27.46
C LYS A 667 -18.84 -20.88 27.23
N VAL A 668 -20.12 -21.18 27.10
CA VAL A 668 -20.57 -22.48 26.58
C VAL A 668 -20.13 -22.58 25.10
N PRO A 669 -19.35 -23.60 24.70
CA PRO A 669 -18.92 -23.77 23.32
C PRO A 669 -20.09 -24.20 22.41
N PHE A 670 -20.04 -23.78 21.15
CA PHE A 670 -21.01 -24.22 20.15
C PHE A 670 -20.50 -25.43 19.35
N ILE A 671 -19.19 -25.46 19.09
CA ILE A 671 -18.47 -26.55 18.44
C ILE A 671 -17.68 -27.31 19.52
N GLU A 672 -17.64 -28.64 19.43
CA GLU A 672 -16.93 -29.48 20.40
C GLU A 672 -15.45 -29.67 20.00
N ASP A 673 -15.19 -30.13 18.77
CA ASP A 673 -13.86 -30.27 18.18
C ASP A 673 -13.83 -29.81 16.70
N VAL A 674 -12.66 -29.41 16.20
CA VAL A 674 -12.41 -28.93 14.83
C VAL A 674 -11.17 -29.62 14.26
N THR A 675 -11.40 -30.68 13.47
CA THR A 675 -10.33 -31.35 12.71
C THR A 675 -10.16 -30.72 11.32
N CYS A 676 -8.92 -30.40 10.95
CA CYS A 676 -8.58 -29.91 9.62
C CYS A 676 -7.72 -30.96 8.91
N GLN A 677 -8.14 -31.41 7.72
CA GLN A 677 -7.43 -32.41 6.91
C GLN A 677 -7.17 -31.91 5.48
N GLY A 678 -7.35 -30.61 5.24
CA GLY A 678 -7.15 -29.99 3.92
C GLY A 678 -5.69 -29.74 3.58
N ASP A 679 -5.38 -29.84 2.30
CA ASP A 679 -4.14 -29.36 1.68
C ASP A 679 -4.16 -27.81 1.59
N ASN A 680 -3.10 -27.23 1.03
CA ASN A 680 -2.98 -25.78 0.79
C ASN A 680 -3.99 -25.20 -0.23
N GLU A 681 -4.68 -26.05 -0.99
CA GLU A 681 -5.54 -25.69 -2.12
C GLU A 681 -7.01 -26.10 -1.88
N ASP A 682 -7.25 -27.38 -1.60
CA ASP A 682 -8.57 -27.94 -1.27
C ASP A 682 -8.89 -27.74 0.23
N VAL A 683 -10.06 -27.16 0.53
CA VAL A 683 -10.49 -26.95 1.91
C VAL A 683 -11.21 -28.19 2.43
N TYR A 684 -10.63 -28.85 3.44
CA TYR A 684 -11.29 -29.94 4.16
C TYR A 684 -11.27 -29.68 5.66
N ILE A 685 -12.41 -29.21 6.18
CA ILE A 685 -12.60 -28.93 7.61
C ILE A 685 -13.80 -29.75 8.11
N GLN A 686 -13.57 -30.60 9.09
CA GLN A 686 -14.59 -31.46 9.71
C GLN A 686 -14.68 -31.16 11.21
N PHE A 687 -15.87 -30.84 11.70
CA PHE A 687 -16.09 -30.41 13.08
C PHE A 687 -17.33 -31.06 13.70
N THR A 688 -17.33 -31.19 15.02
CA THR A 688 -18.39 -31.85 15.80
C THR A 688 -19.28 -30.83 16.52
N LEU A 689 -20.58 -31.15 16.59
CA LEU A 689 -21.60 -30.42 17.32
C LEU A 689 -22.33 -31.40 18.25
N SER A 690 -22.68 -30.95 19.46
CA SER A 690 -23.72 -31.63 20.25
C SER A 690 -25.03 -31.68 19.45
N GLU A 691 -25.83 -32.73 19.65
CA GLU A 691 -27.12 -32.92 18.96
C GLU A 691 -28.05 -31.69 19.07
N LYS A 692 -28.01 -31.00 20.22
CA LYS A 692 -28.75 -29.75 20.47
C LYS A 692 -28.24 -28.60 19.58
N ASN A 693 -26.93 -28.46 19.45
CA ASN A 693 -26.32 -27.43 18.60
C ASN A 693 -26.51 -27.77 17.11
N MET A 694 -26.53 -29.05 16.73
CA MET A 694 -26.86 -29.51 15.37
C MET A 694 -28.28 -29.13 14.97
N ASN A 695 -29.28 -29.41 15.81
CA ASN A 695 -30.68 -29.03 15.53
C ASN A 695 -30.82 -27.50 15.36
N ILE A 696 -30.22 -26.70 16.24
CA ILE A 696 -30.18 -25.24 16.12
C ILE A 696 -29.47 -24.78 14.82
N ALA A 697 -28.44 -25.48 14.38
CA ALA A 697 -27.74 -25.19 13.13
C ALA A 697 -28.56 -25.56 11.88
N MET A 698 -29.38 -26.63 11.95
CA MET A 698 -30.32 -26.98 10.89
C MET A 698 -31.48 -25.98 10.80
N GLU A 699 -32.10 -25.61 11.93
CA GLU A 699 -33.20 -24.62 12.00
C GLU A 699 -32.79 -23.24 11.46
N GLU A 700 -31.59 -22.75 11.80
CA GLU A 700 -31.08 -21.48 11.25
C GLU A 700 -30.57 -21.60 9.79
N GLY A 701 -30.37 -22.82 9.30
CA GLY A 701 -29.72 -23.15 8.04
C GLY A 701 -28.19 -23.16 8.13
N LEU A 702 -27.58 -24.33 7.92
CA LEU A 702 -26.13 -24.57 8.09
C LEU A 702 -25.24 -23.51 7.42
N VAL A 703 -25.48 -23.26 6.13
CA VAL A 703 -24.73 -22.29 5.31
C VAL A 703 -24.75 -20.89 5.95
N LYS A 704 -25.89 -20.47 6.49
CA LYS A 704 -26.09 -19.17 7.14
C LYS A 704 -25.46 -19.10 8.52
N LYS A 705 -25.60 -20.16 9.34
CA LYS A 705 -24.99 -20.27 10.68
C LYS A 705 -23.46 -20.18 10.63
N PHE A 706 -22.83 -20.90 9.70
CA PHE A 706 -21.37 -20.91 9.51
C PHE A 706 -20.86 -19.78 8.59
N LYS A 707 -21.77 -18.93 8.09
CA LYS A 707 -21.52 -17.76 7.22
C LYS A 707 -20.85 -18.13 5.89
N LEU A 708 -21.16 -19.29 5.34
CA LEU A 708 -20.70 -19.80 4.04
C LEU A 708 -21.41 -19.10 2.86
N THR A 709 -21.74 -17.82 3.02
CA THR A 709 -22.28 -16.93 2.00
C THR A 709 -21.46 -15.64 1.95
N THR A 710 -20.93 -15.26 0.80
CA THR A 710 -20.45 -13.88 0.54
C THR A 710 -21.25 -13.24 -0.59
N THR A 711 -21.15 -11.91 -0.74
CA THR A 711 -21.88 -11.20 -1.80
C THR A 711 -20.94 -10.38 -2.68
N ILE A 712 -21.07 -10.57 -3.99
CA ILE A 712 -20.35 -9.86 -5.06
C ILE A 712 -21.34 -8.86 -5.68
N GLY A 713 -20.91 -7.62 -5.92
CA GLY A 713 -21.74 -6.59 -6.56
C GLY A 713 -21.03 -5.98 -7.76
N THR A 714 -21.67 -6.02 -8.94
CA THR A 714 -21.07 -5.57 -10.21
C THR A 714 -21.30 -4.08 -10.51
N SER A 715 -21.73 -3.28 -9.53
CA SER A 715 -22.21 -1.90 -9.74
C SER A 715 -21.12 -0.82 -9.71
N ASN A 716 -19.85 -1.18 -9.50
CA ASN A 716 -18.74 -0.25 -9.25
C ASN A 716 -17.56 -0.48 -10.20
N MET A 717 -17.86 -0.55 -11.50
CA MET A 717 -16.86 -0.77 -12.55
C MET A 717 -16.45 0.59 -13.11
N HIS A 718 -15.28 1.07 -12.70
CA HIS A 718 -14.65 2.29 -13.23
C HIS A 718 -13.31 1.91 -13.88
N LEU A 719 -13.06 2.37 -15.09
CA LEU A 719 -11.86 2.05 -15.86
C LEU A 719 -11.37 3.29 -16.61
N PHE A 720 -10.09 3.32 -16.96
CA PHE A 720 -9.63 4.26 -17.97
C PHE A 720 -10.03 3.77 -19.36
N ASP A 721 -10.61 4.65 -20.17
CA ASP A 721 -10.89 4.42 -21.59
C ASP A 721 -9.61 4.50 -22.46
N SER A 722 -9.77 4.46 -23.79
CA SER A 722 -8.68 4.61 -24.75
C SER A 722 -7.93 5.94 -24.62
N ASP A 723 -8.64 6.99 -24.21
CA ASP A 723 -8.16 8.38 -24.11
C ASP A 723 -7.52 8.68 -22.75
N GLY A 724 -7.58 7.75 -21.80
CA GLY A 724 -7.10 7.96 -20.43
C GLY A 724 -8.05 8.73 -19.52
N LYS A 725 -9.35 8.78 -19.82
CA LYS A 725 -10.40 9.35 -18.96
C LYS A 725 -11.11 8.23 -18.19
N ILE A 726 -11.63 8.53 -16.98
CA ILE A 726 -12.29 7.52 -16.15
C ILE A 726 -13.78 7.41 -16.52
N ARG A 727 -14.15 6.34 -17.23
CA ARG A 727 -15.54 5.98 -17.54
C ARG A 727 -16.09 5.02 -16.50
N LYS A 728 -17.41 5.09 -16.25
CA LYS A 728 -18.15 4.13 -15.42
C LYS A 728 -18.97 3.22 -16.35
N TYR A 729 -18.92 1.92 -16.06
CA TYR A 729 -19.71 0.89 -16.72
C TYR A 729 -20.79 0.38 -15.75
N ASP A 730 -21.95 -0.02 -16.27
CA ASP A 730 -23.07 -0.57 -15.50
C ASP A 730 -23.22 -2.09 -15.67
N THR A 731 -22.75 -2.63 -16.79
CA THR A 731 -22.75 -4.08 -17.08
C THR A 731 -21.42 -4.50 -17.74
N PRO A 732 -20.98 -5.77 -17.62
CA PRO A 732 -19.73 -6.23 -18.24
C PRO A 732 -19.82 -6.30 -19.77
N GLU A 733 -21.03 -6.43 -20.33
CA GLU A 733 -21.27 -6.43 -21.78
C GLU A 733 -20.87 -5.09 -22.42
N GLN A 734 -21.11 -3.95 -21.74
CA GLN A 734 -20.66 -2.63 -22.20
C GLN A 734 -19.13 -2.54 -22.35
N ILE A 735 -18.39 -3.20 -21.46
CA ILE A 735 -16.92 -3.27 -21.53
C ILE A 735 -16.50 -4.13 -22.74
N LEU A 736 -17.23 -5.22 -23.00
CA LEU A 736 -16.99 -6.13 -24.11
C LEU A 736 -17.28 -5.47 -25.48
N GLU A 737 -18.37 -4.72 -25.61
CA GLU A 737 -18.76 -3.97 -26.81
C GLU A 737 -17.69 -2.92 -27.19
N GLU A 738 -17.33 -2.05 -26.25
CA GLU A 738 -16.36 -0.97 -26.46
C GLU A 738 -14.95 -1.51 -26.72
N PHE A 739 -14.56 -2.60 -26.03
CA PHE A 739 -13.34 -3.35 -26.36
C PHE A 739 -13.40 -3.96 -27.78
N CYS A 740 -14.55 -4.51 -28.19
CA CYS A 740 -14.68 -5.19 -29.48
C CYS A 740 -14.54 -4.23 -30.66
N HIS A 741 -15.08 -3.02 -30.56
CA HIS A 741 -14.88 -1.98 -31.57
C HIS A 741 -13.39 -1.60 -31.67
N LEU A 742 -12.73 -1.30 -30.54
CA LEU A 742 -11.33 -0.90 -30.51
C LEU A 742 -10.39 -2.03 -31.01
N ARG A 743 -10.64 -3.28 -30.63
CA ARG A 743 -9.82 -4.42 -31.08
C ARG A 743 -9.97 -4.68 -32.58
N LEU A 744 -11.17 -4.51 -33.14
CA LEU A 744 -11.40 -4.67 -34.58
C LEU A 744 -10.62 -3.63 -35.41
N GLU A 745 -10.55 -2.36 -34.97
CA GLU A 745 -9.67 -1.37 -35.60
C GLU A 745 -8.20 -1.78 -35.57
N PHE A 746 -7.75 -2.39 -34.47
CA PHE A 746 -6.37 -2.88 -34.36
C PHE A 746 -6.10 -4.06 -35.28
N TYR A 747 -7.06 -4.93 -35.58
CA TYR A 747 -6.90 -5.94 -36.64
C TYR A 747 -6.80 -5.34 -38.05
N CYS A 748 -7.48 -4.23 -38.35
CA CYS A 748 -7.28 -3.51 -39.60
C CYS A 748 -5.83 -2.97 -39.69
N LYS A 749 -5.38 -2.27 -38.63
CA LYS A 749 -4.01 -1.73 -38.52
C LYS A 749 -2.95 -2.84 -38.57
N ARG A 750 -3.22 -4.02 -37.98
CA ARG A 750 -2.35 -5.22 -38.03
C ARG A 750 -2.28 -5.81 -39.43
N LYS A 751 -3.40 -5.95 -40.15
CA LYS A 751 -3.40 -6.39 -41.55
C LYS A 751 -2.56 -5.45 -42.42
N GLU A 752 -2.74 -4.14 -42.29
CA GLU A 752 -1.95 -3.15 -43.03
C GLU A 752 -0.44 -3.22 -42.70
N ALA A 753 -0.10 -3.34 -41.42
CA ALA A 753 1.29 -3.47 -40.97
C ALA A 753 1.97 -4.77 -41.45
N LEU A 754 1.25 -5.90 -41.39
CA LEU A 754 1.73 -7.19 -41.90
C LEU A 754 1.91 -7.18 -43.41
N LEU A 755 0.93 -6.70 -44.19
CA LEU A 755 1.08 -6.51 -45.63
C LEU A 755 2.27 -5.61 -45.96
N LYS A 756 2.47 -4.53 -45.21
CA LYS A 756 3.60 -3.61 -45.40
C LYS A 756 4.95 -4.25 -45.07
N SER A 757 5.03 -5.13 -44.06
CA SER A 757 6.26 -5.86 -43.76
C SER A 757 6.54 -6.94 -44.80
N ILE A 758 5.58 -7.82 -45.09
CA ILE A 758 5.79 -8.95 -45.99
C ILE A 758 6.10 -8.45 -47.41
N LYS A 759 5.42 -7.40 -47.92
CA LYS A 759 5.75 -6.79 -49.22
C LYS A 759 7.13 -6.12 -49.23
N LEU A 760 7.61 -5.61 -48.10
CA LEU A 760 8.95 -5.04 -47.97
C LEU A 760 10.03 -6.14 -47.95
N ASP A 761 9.76 -7.27 -47.29
CA ASP A 761 10.67 -8.42 -47.25
C ASP A 761 10.68 -9.21 -48.57
N LEU A 762 9.53 -9.32 -49.25
CA LEU A 762 9.40 -9.82 -50.62
C LEU A 762 10.29 -9.01 -51.58
N LYS A 763 10.23 -7.67 -51.54
CA LYS A 763 11.15 -6.82 -52.32
C LYS A 763 12.63 -7.05 -51.99
N LYS A 764 13.00 -7.31 -50.73
CA LYS A 764 14.39 -7.67 -50.39
C LYS A 764 14.79 -9.00 -51.03
N LEU A 765 13.91 -10.01 -51.03
CA LEU A 765 14.17 -11.29 -51.71
C LEU A 765 14.30 -11.11 -53.22
N GLU A 766 13.45 -10.30 -53.86
CA GLU A 766 13.57 -9.97 -55.28
C GLU A 766 14.90 -9.30 -55.62
N ASN A 767 15.31 -8.30 -54.83
CA ASN A 767 16.60 -7.64 -55.03
C ASN A 767 17.78 -8.59 -54.75
N LYS A 768 17.69 -9.51 -53.78
CA LYS A 768 18.70 -10.57 -53.56
C LYS A 768 18.79 -11.56 -54.73
N VAL A 769 17.66 -12.10 -55.19
CA VAL A 769 17.61 -13.04 -56.33
C VAL A 769 18.17 -12.37 -57.58
N ARG A 770 17.78 -11.12 -57.84
CA ARG A 770 18.31 -10.29 -58.93
C ARG A 770 19.82 -10.07 -58.78
N PHE A 771 20.31 -9.74 -57.58
CA PHE A 771 21.73 -9.52 -57.33
C PHE A 771 22.57 -10.78 -57.56
N ILE A 772 22.20 -11.93 -56.97
CA ILE A 772 22.93 -13.18 -57.16
C ILE A 772 22.93 -13.56 -58.64
N ARG A 773 21.79 -13.42 -59.32
CA ARG A 773 21.69 -13.66 -60.76
C ARG A 773 22.65 -12.79 -61.55
N CYS A 774 22.65 -11.46 -61.33
CA CYS A 774 23.60 -10.55 -61.99
C CYS A 774 25.07 -10.89 -61.68
N VAL A 775 25.39 -11.53 -60.56
CA VAL A 775 26.76 -11.98 -60.25
C VAL A 775 27.09 -13.31 -60.96
N VAL A 776 26.15 -14.27 -61.03
CA VAL A 776 26.32 -15.54 -61.76
C VAL A 776 26.38 -15.31 -63.28
N ASP A 777 25.55 -14.41 -63.80
CA ASP A 777 25.52 -13.99 -65.20
C ASP A 777 26.71 -13.04 -65.56
N ASN A 778 27.64 -12.80 -64.63
CA ASN A 778 28.83 -11.95 -64.72
C ASN A 778 28.58 -10.44 -65.00
N GLU A 779 27.34 -9.97 -64.86
CA GLU A 779 26.99 -8.55 -65.00
C GLU A 779 27.52 -7.68 -63.86
N ILE A 780 27.65 -8.22 -62.64
CA ILE A 780 28.21 -7.54 -61.44
C ILE A 780 29.44 -8.32 -60.96
N ILE A 781 30.62 -7.74 -61.11
CA ILE A 781 31.87 -8.32 -60.61
C ILE A 781 32.13 -7.77 -59.20
N VAL A 782 31.85 -8.58 -58.17
CA VAL A 782 32.06 -8.22 -56.75
C VAL A 782 33.54 -8.33 -56.34
N ASN A 783 34.32 -9.16 -57.03
CA ASN A 783 35.71 -9.45 -56.67
C ASN A 783 36.66 -8.28 -57.01
N ASN A 784 37.60 -7.98 -56.11
CA ASN A 784 38.66 -6.96 -56.26
C ASN A 784 38.17 -5.53 -56.64
N ARG A 785 36.98 -5.13 -56.16
CA ARG A 785 36.35 -3.82 -56.40
C ARG A 785 36.11 -3.06 -55.08
N LYS A 786 36.13 -1.73 -55.09
CA LYS A 786 35.83 -0.95 -53.87
C LYS A 786 34.33 -0.96 -53.60
N ARG A 787 33.94 -0.97 -52.32
CA ARG A 787 32.52 -0.92 -51.91
C ARG A 787 31.79 0.32 -52.42
N ALA A 788 32.47 1.46 -52.52
CA ALA A 788 31.90 2.69 -53.09
C ALA A 788 31.55 2.55 -54.59
N ASP A 789 32.42 1.88 -55.37
CA ASP A 789 32.18 1.61 -56.79
C ASP A 789 30.97 0.70 -56.97
N LEU A 790 30.86 -0.35 -56.15
CA LEU A 790 29.72 -1.29 -56.15
C LEU A 790 28.42 -0.61 -55.72
N PHE A 791 28.45 0.31 -54.76
CA PHE A 791 27.28 1.13 -54.39
C PHE A 791 26.80 2.00 -55.55
N LEU A 792 27.70 2.66 -56.26
CA LEU A 792 27.36 3.45 -57.46
C LEU A 792 26.78 2.55 -58.56
N GLU A 793 27.33 1.35 -58.76
CA GLU A 793 26.86 0.37 -59.74
C GLU A 793 25.46 -0.18 -59.39
N LEU A 794 25.19 -0.50 -58.12
CA LEU A 794 23.86 -0.92 -57.64
C LEU A 794 22.82 0.19 -57.78
N ARG A 795 23.20 1.45 -57.50
CA ARG A 795 22.35 2.63 -57.70
C ARG A 795 22.05 2.87 -59.18
N GLN A 796 23.04 2.72 -60.07
CA GLN A 796 22.85 2.80 -61.53
C GLN A 796 21.95 1.69 -62.08
N LYS A 797 22.06 0.47 -61.51
CA LYS A 797 21.23 -0.68 -61.88
C LYS A 797 19.82 -0.67 -61.24
N ASN A 798 19.44 0.40 -60.52
CA ASN A 798 18.14 0.56 -59.87
C ASN A 798 17.76 -0.65 -58.99
N PHE A 799 18.60 -0.99 -58.00
CA PHE A 799 18.19 -1.84 -56.87
C PHE A 799 17.47 -0.98 -55.82
N ASP A 800 16.49 -1.53 -55.08
CA ASP A 800 15.81 -0.79 -54.01
C ASP A 800 16.79 -0.53 -52.84
N PRO A 801 16.97 0.72 -52.37
CA PRO A 801 17.65 1.02 -51.12
C PRO A 801 16.74 0.64 -49.93
N PHE A 802 17.25 -0.16 -48.99
CA PHE A 802 16.59 -0.44 -47.73
C PHE A 802 17.42 0.13 -46.58
N PRO A 803 17.21 1.42 -46.21
CA PRO A 803 17.89 2.00 -45.07
C PRO A 803 17.69 1.11 -43.84
N LYS A 804 18.82 0.69 -43.26
CA LYS A 804 18.82 0.16 -41.90
C LYS A 804 18.08 1.18 -41.04
N LYS A 805 17.03 0.75 -40.34
CA LYS A 805 16.47 1.57 -39.25
C LYS A 805 17.62 1.85 -38.29
N LYS A 806 18.22 3.05 -38.34
CA LYS A 806 19.22 3.49 -37.38
C LYS A 806 18.60 3.22 -36.01
N LYS A 807 19.24 2.35 -35.20
CA LYS A 807 18.77 2.10 -33.83
C LYS A 807 18.66 3.46 -33.18
N ARG A 808 17.44 3.93 -32.91
CA ARG A 808 17.18 5.25 -32.33
C ARG A 808 17.95 5.28 -31.02
N ALA A 809 19.05 6.03 -30.98
CA ALA A 809 20.16 5.73 -30.07
C ALA A 809 19.66 5.55 -28.64
N GLU A 810 19.74 4.32 -28.12
CA GLU A 810 19.52 4.07 -26.70
C GLU A 810 20.63 4.84 -25.97
N PRO A 811 20.31 5.80 -25.08
CA PRO A 811 21.34 6.55 -24.37
C PRO A 811 22.14 5.58 -23.52
N ALA A 812 23.43 5.43 -23.83
CA ALA A 812 24.26 4.36 -23.30
C ALA A 812 24.32 4.42 -21.76
N ALA A 813 23.87 3.35 -21.11
CA ALA A 813 23.97 3.20 -19.67
C ALA A 813 25.42 2.88 -19.28
N VAL A 814 26.17 3.93 -18.91
CA VAL A 814 27.36 3.94 -18.05
C VAL A 814 28.26 2.68 -18.10
N GLY A 815 29.35 2.73 -18.87
CA GLY A 815 30.53 1.88 -18.60
C GLY A 815 31.18 1.17 -19.78
N ALA A 816 30.58 1.20 -20.97
CA ALA A 816 31.25 0.71 -22.18
C ALA A 816 32.18 1.79 -22.76
N LEU A 817 33.47 1.46 -22.90
CA LEU A 817 34.39 2.17 -23.78
C LEU A 817 34.30 1.51 -25.17
N GLU A 818 33.77 2.23 -26.15
CA GLU A 818 33.94 1.93 -27.57
C GLU A 818 34.58 3.16 -28.21
N GLU A 819 35.54 2.96 -29.10
CA GLU A 819 36.43 4.02 -29.61
C GLU A 819 35.78 4.82 -30.74
N GLU A 820 36.13 6.11 -30.85
CA GLU A 820 35.59 7.01 -31.87
C GLU A 820 36.24 6.75 -33.25
N GLU A 821 35.49 6.18 -34.20
CA GLU A 821 35.73 6.43 -35.63
C GLU A 821 34.76 7.49 -36.15
N ASN A 822 35.28 8.42 -36.97
CA ASN A 822 34.74 9.76 -37.13
C ASN A 822 34.53 10.11 -38.61
N GLU A 823 33.27 10.12 -39.07
CA GLU A 823 32.87 10.69 -40.37
C GLU A 823 31.56 11.48 -40.25
N GLU A 824 31.67 12.81 -40.15
CA GLU A 824 30.55 13.72 -40.39
C GLU A 824 30.30 13.92 -41.90
N SER A 825 29.04 13.89 -42.32
CA SER A 825 28.59 14.52 -43.57
C SER A 825 27.10 14.89 -43.48
N PRO A 826 26.68 16.03 -44.04
CA PRO A 826 25.38 16.64 -43.74
C PRO A 826 24.20 16.03 -44.50
N GLU A 827 22.99 16.28 -44.00
CA GLU A 827 21.73 15.77 -44.55
C GLU A 827 21.46 16.29 -45.98
N ALA A 828 21.36 15.36 -46.93
CA ALA A 828 20.75 15.57 -48.24
C ALA A 828 19.95 14.32 -48.64
N ALA A 829 18.84 14.50 -49.35
CA ALA A 829 17.92 13.40 -49.68
C ALA A 829 18.45 12.48 -50.79
N GLY A 830 19.44 11.64 -50.47
CA GLY A 830 19.96 10.58 -51.31
C GLY A 830 20.36 9.36 -50.48
N ALA A 831 20.15 8.16 -51.03
CA ALA A 831 20.40 6.90 -50.33
C ALA A 831 21.85 6.79 -49.79
N GLU A 832 22.00 6.33 -48.55
CA GLU A 832 23.30 6.10 -47.91
C GLU A 832 23.94 4.80 -48.47
N PRO A 833 25.28 4.66 -48.42
CA PRO A 833 25.95 3.39 -48.69
C PRO A 833 25.46 2.23 -47.79
N SER A 834 24.95 2.55 -46.60
CA SER A 834 24.35 1.62 -45.64
C SER A 834 23.04 0.97 -46.14
N ASP A 835 22.33 1.61 -47.08
CA ASP A 835 21.02 1.18 -47.58
C ASP A 835 21.08 -0.07 -48.48
N TYR A 836 22.26 -0.37 -49.03
CA TYR A 836 22.51 -1.51 -49.93
C TYR A 836 23.27 -2.65 -49.25
N GLU A 837 23.54 -2.53 -47.94
CA GLU A 837 24.36 -3.50 -47.21
C GLU A 837 23.72 -4.90 -47.20
N TYR A 838 22.39 -5.01 -47.29
CA TYR A 838 21.65 -6.27 -47.36
C TYR A 838 21.99 -7.16 -48.59
N LEU A 839 22.63 -6.58 -49.61
CA LEU A 839 23.22 -7.29 -50.75
C LEU A 839 24.74 -7.48 -50.56
N LEU A 840 25.42 -6.42 -50.14
CA LEU A 840 26.89 -6.40 -50.01
C LEU A 840 27.43 -7.16 -48.77
N SER A 841 26.56 -7.58 -47.84
CA SER A 841 26.88 -8.43 -46.70
C SER A 841 26.68 -9.94 -46.98
N MET A 842 26.30 -10.33 -48.20
CA MET A 842 26.16 -11.74 -48.55
C MET A 842 27.52 -12.43 -48.66
N SER A 843 27.64 -13.64 -48.10
CA SER A 843 28.91 -14.38 -48.15
C SER A 843 29.15 -14.96 -49.53
N ILE A 844 30.42 -14.99 -49.98
CA ILE A 844 30.77 -15.35 -51.36
C ILE A 844 30.27 -16.76 -51.76
N GLY A 845 30.19 -17.69 -50.80
CA GLY A 845 29.66 -19.04 -51.00
C GLY A 845 28.14 -19.15 -51.14
N THR A 846 27.38 -18.06 -50.97
CA THR A 846 25.92 -18.02 -51.24
C THR A 846 25.58 -17.56 -52.66
N LEU A 847 26.59 -17.27 -53.49
CA LEU A 847 26.42 -16.81 -54.87
C LEU A 847 26.26 -18.00 -55.85
N THR A 848 25.30 -18.88 -55.59
CA THR A 848 25.07 -20.13 -56.35
C THR A 848 23.66 -20.23 -56.93
N LEU A 849 23.51 -21.03 -57.99
CA LEU A 849 22.20 -21.34 -58.59
C LEU A 849 21.27 -22.06 -57.59
N GLU A 850 21.82 -22.89 -56.71
CA GLU A 850 21.08 -23.55 -55.63
C GLU A 850 20.48 -22.52 -54.66
N LYS A 851 21.24 -21.48 -54.29
CA LYS A 851 20.72 -20.40 -53.44
C LYS A 851 19.64 -19.57 -54.13
N ILE A 852 19.72 -19.40 -55.46
CA ILE A 852 18.63 -18.79 -56.24
C ILE A 852 17.36 -19.65 -56.16
N GLN A 853 17.46 -20.97 -56.23
CA GLN A 853 16.30 -21.86 -56.09
C GLN A 853 15.69 -21.79 -54.68
N GLU A 854 16.53 -21.80 -53.63
CA GLU A 854 16.08 -21.64 -52.24
C GLU A 854 15.38 -20.29 -52.00
N LEU A 855 15.96 -19.18 -52.47
CA LEU A 855 15.38 -17.84 -52.34
C LEU A 855 14.12 -17.65 -53.20
N ASN A 856 13.99 -18.37 -54.32
CA ASN A 856 12.74 -18.39 -55.09
C ASN A 856 11.64 -19.18 -54.39
N ALA A 857 11.97 -20.25 -53.67
CA ALA A 857 11.00 -20.96 -52.82
C ALA A 857 10.58 -20.11 -51.61
N GLU A 858 11.53 -19.40 -50.96
CA GLU A 858 11.23 -18.42 -49.91
C GLU A 858 10.36 -17.27 -50.45
N LYS A 859 10.66 -16.76 -51.65
CA LYS A 859 9.85 -15.74 -52.32
C LYS A 859 8.44 -16.25 -52.61
N GLN A 860 8.30 -17.44 -53.20
CA GLN A 860 6.97 -18.00 -53.52
C GLN A 860 6.14 -18.11 -52.25
N LYS A 861 6.71 -18.64 -51.16
CA LYS A 861 6.01 -18.68 -49.88
C LYS A 861 5.57 -17.29 -49.40
N LEU A 862 6.40 -16.25 -49.52
CA LEU A 862 5.98 -14.89 -49.16
C LEU A 862 4.92 -14.29 -50.12
N VAL A 863 4.83 -14.76 -51.37
CA VAL A 863 3.72 -14.42 -52.28
C VAL A 863 2.45 -15.11 -51.82
N ASP A 864 2.50 -16.40 -51.49
CA ASP A 864 1.38 -17.18 -50.98
C ASP A 864 0.87 -16.61 -49.63
N ASP A 865 1.78 -16.25 -48.72
CA ASP A 865 1.49 -15.60 -47.43
C ASP A 865 0.82 -14.20 -47.64
N VAL A 866 1.19 -13.46 -48.69
CA VAL A 866 0.51 -12.20 -49.06
C VAL A 866 -0.87 -12.47 -49.63
N GLU A 867 -1.04 -13.47 -50.50
CA GLU A 867 -2.34 -13.79 -51.09
C GLU A 867 -3.33 -14.31 -50.04
N GLU A 868 -2.91 -15.14 -49.07
CA GLU A 868 -3.75 -15.49 -47.92
C GLU A 868 -4.16 -14.22 -47.16
N LEU A 869 -3.19 -13.37 -46.81
CA LEU A 869 -3.44 -12.24 -45.92
C LEU A 869 -4.19 -11.08 -46.60
N GLU A 870 -4.11 -10.92 -47.93
CA GLU A 870 -4.96 -10.01 -48.71
C GLU A 870 -6.41 -10.52 -48.81
N ASN A 871 -6.61 -11.82 -49.01
CA ASN A 871 -7.95 -12.43 -49.04
C ASN A 871 -8.61 -12.49 -47.64
N MET A 872 -7.83 -12.68 -46.56
CA MET A 872 -8.37 -12.71 -45.19
C MET A 872 -8.96 -11.36 -44.75
N SER A 873 -10.20 -11.35 -44.28
CA SER A 873 -10.78 -10.18 -43.59
C SER A 873 -10.16 -9.97 -42.19
N PRO A 874 -10.18 -8.74 -41.65
CA PRO A 874 -9.79 -8.47 -40.26
C PRO A 874 -10.59 -9.30 -39.23
N LYS A 875 -11.87 -9.60 -39.50
CA LYS A 875 -12.69 -10.48 -38.65
C LYS A 875 -12.17 -11.92 -38.64
N SER A 876 -11.82 -12.46 -39.82
CA SER A 876 -11.25 -13.82 -39.92
C SER A 876 -9.84 -13.94 -39.35
N LEU A 877 -9.03 -12.87 -39.37
CA LEU A 877 -7.75 -12.84 -38.64
C LEU A 877 -7.98 -12.95 -37.13
N TRP A 878 -8.97 -12.22 -36.59
CA TRP A 878 -9.32 -12.34 -35.17
C TRP A 878 -9.88 -13.73 -34.82
N LEU A 879 -10.75 -14.32 -35.65
CA LEU A 879 -11.24 -15.69 -35.45
C LEU A 879 -10.08 -16.71 -35.42
N LYS A 880 -9.10 -16.60 -36.33
CA LYS A 880 -7.90 -17.44 -36.36
C LYS A 880 -7.08 -17.37 -35.05
N ASP A 881 -6.96 -16.18 -34.46
CA ASP A 881 -6.33 -15.99 -33.14
C ASP A 881 -7.19 -16.52 -31.96
N LEU A 882 -8.51 -16.34 -32.01
CA LEU A 882 -9.44 -16.86 -30.97
C LEU A 882 -9.47 -18.40 -30.96
N ASP A 883 -9.47 -19.03 -32.13
CA ASP A 883 -9.44 -20.48 -32.31
C ASP A 883 -8.08 -21.08 -31.91
N ALA A 884 -6.99 -20.31 -32.01
CA ALA A 884 -5.68 -20.70 -31.47
C ALA A 884 -5.66 -20.61 -29.94
N PHE A 885 -6.22 -19.54 -29.36
CA PHE A 885 -6.32 -19.38 -27.91
C PHE A 885 -7.24 -20.40 -27.25
N GLU A 886 -8.35 -20.81 -27.88
CA GLU A 886 -9.24 -21.84 -27.35
C GLU A 886 -8.53 -23.19 -27.19
N LYS A 887 -7.62 -23.54 -28.12
CA LYS A 887 -6.78 -24.75 -28.04
C LYS A 887 -5.76 -24.67 -26.91
N GLU A 888 -5.14 -23.51 -26.68
CA GLU A 888 -4.25 -23.30 -25.53
C GLU A 888 -5.00 -23.36 -24.19
N LEU A 889 -6.28 -22.95 -24.17
CA LEU A 889 -7.16 -23.13 -23.00
C LEU A 889 -7.52 -24.61 -22.78
N ASP A 890 -7.80 -25.37 -23.84
CA ASP A 890 -8.00 -26.83 -23.76
C ASP A 890 -6.74 -27.56 -23.23
N VAL A 891 -5.54 -27.05 -23.53
CA VAL A 891 -4.27 -27.57 -22.98
C VAL A 891 -4.13 -27.25 -21.49
N LEU A 892 -4.52 -26.04 -21.04
CA LEU A 892 -4.55 -25.71 -19.61
C LEU A 892 -5.53 -26.59 -18.83
N ASP A 893 -6.74 -26.79 -19.34
CA ASP A 893 -7.75 -27.64 -18.68
C ASP A 893 -7.28 -29.10 -18.59
N GLN A 894 -6.52 -29.60 -19.58
CA GLN A 894 -5.86 -30.92 -19.54
C GLN A 894 -4.72 -30.99 -18.52
N MET A 895 -3.95 -29.91 -18.33
CA MET A 895 -2.90 -29.84 -17.30
C MET A 895 -3.51 -29.87 -15.89
N ASP A 896 -4.53 -29.06 -15.63
CA ASP A 896 -5.24 -29.03 -14.34
C ASP A 896 -5.81 -30.42 -13.98
N LEU A 897 -6.46 -31.08 -14.95
CA LEU A 897 -7.00 -32.44 -14.78
C LEU A 897 -5.90 -33.47 -14.49
N ALA A 898 -4.75 -33.36 -15.16
CA ALA A 898 -3.62 -34.26 -14.95
C ALA A 898 -2.95 -34.07 -13.58
N GLU A 899 -2.98 -32.86 -13.01
CA GLU A 899 -2.50 -32.57 -11.66
C GLU A 899 -3.49 -33.06 -10.58
N GLU A 900 -4.81 -32.85 -10.75
CA GLU A 900 -5.82 -33.37 -9.81
C GLU A 900 -5.81 -34.91 -9.78
N LEU A 901 -5.74 -35.58 -10.94
CA LEU A 901 -5.58 -37.04 -11.04
C LEU A 901 -4.26 -37.56 -10.45
N GLN A 902 -3.21 -36.75 -10.39
CA GLN A 902 -1.98 -37.10 -9.66
C GLN A 902 -2.15 -36.92 -8.15
N ARG A 903 -2.87 -35.88 -7.69
CA ARG A 903 -3.17 -35.66 -6.28
C ARG A 903 -3.99 -36.82 -5.70
N GLU A 904 -5.07 -37.22 -6.38
CA GLU A 904 -5.90 -38.34 -5.96
C GLU A 904 -5.11 -39.64 -5.78
N LYS A 905 -4.18 -39.93 -6.71
CA LYS A 905 -3.29 -41.10 -6.63
C LYS A 905 -2.38 -41.03 -5.40
N ARG A 906 -1.84 -39.86 -5.04
CA ARG A 906 -1.04 -39.65 -3.82
C ARG A 906 -1.87 -39.85 -2.55
N ILE A 907 -3.08 -39.26 -2.50
CA ILE A 907 -4.01 -39.40 -1.36
C ILE A 907 -4.41 -40.87 -1.15
N ASN A 908 -4.77 -41.57 -2.23
CA ASN A 908 -5.18 -42.97 -2.18
C ASN A 908 -4.01 -43.94 -1.89
N ALA A 909 -2.77 -43.58 -2.27
CA ALA A 909 -1.57 -44.31 -1.83
C ALA A 909 -1.33 -44.13 -0.32
N GLY A 910 -1.45 -42.91 0.20
CA GLY A 910 -1.34 -42.62 1.65
C GLY A 910 -2.34 -43.44 2.48
N LYS A 911 -3.61 -43.50 2.05
CA LYS A 911 -4.65 -44.32 2.71
C LYS A 911 -4.33 -45.82 2.73
N LYS A 912 -3.58 -46.35 1.75
CA LYS A 912 -3.17 -47.78 1.71
C LYS A 912 -1.95 -48.10 2.59
N GLY A 913 -1.18 -47.10 3.04
CA GLY A 913 -0.09 -47.30 3.99
C GLY A 913 -0.55 -47.65 5.41
N GLY A 914 -1.82 -47.43 5.74
CA GLY A 914 -2.36 -47.47 7.10
C GLY A 914 -2.65 -48.85 7.71
N SER A 915 -2.34 -49.98 7.06
CA SER A 915 -2.69 -51.30 7.63
C SER A 915 -1.83 -52.49 7.14
N LYS A 916 -0.65 -52.68 7.76
CA LYS A 916 -0.10 -53.98 8.26
C LYS A 916 1.39 -53.84 8.62
N ALA A 917 1.79 -54.39 9.77
CA ALA A 917 3.19 -54.36 10.24
C ALA A 917 3.66 -55.76 10.69
N ALA A 918 4.68 -56.31 10.02
CA ALA A 918 5.63 -57.35 10.46
C ALA A 918 6.46 -57.86 9.25
N PRO A 919 7.67 -58.43 9.45
CA PRO A 919 8.73 -58.07 10.39
C PRO A 919 10.11 -57.87 9.67
N LYS A 920 11.12 -57.33 10.36
CA LYS A 920 12.48 -57.09 9.81
C LYS A 920 13.47 -58.25 10.08
N LYS A 921 14.29 -58.63 9.09
CA LYS A 921 15.73 -59.06 9.14
C LYS A 921 16.15 -59.76 7.81
N PRO A 922 17.44 -59.89 7.46
CA PRO A 922 18.48 -58.84 7.39
C PRO A 922 19.25 -58.84 6.03
N ARG A 923 20.03 -57.79 5.73
CA ARG A 923 20.91 -57.74 4.54
C ARG A 923 22.14 -58.68 4.67
N LYS A 924 22.48 -59.39 3.58
CA LYS A 924 23.86 -59.83 3.26
C LYS A 924 24.11 -59.72 1.74
N LYS A 925 25.39 -59.54 1.35
CA LYS A 925 25.85 -59.49 -0.04
C LYS A 925 26.26 -60.89 -0.53
N ALA A 926 26.01 -61.18 -1.81
CA ALA A 926 26.70 -62.18 -2.63
C ALA A 926 26.62 -61.74 -4.10
N ALA A 927 27.35 -62.37 -5.01
CA ALA A 927 27.52 -61.89 -6.38
C ALA A 927 27.53 -63.02 -7.45
N SER A 928 27.61 -62.59 -8.70
CA SER A 928 28.11 -63.29 -9.91
C SER A 928 27.15 -64.10 -10.80
N LYS A 929 27.10 -63.63 -12.06
CA LYS A 929 27.15 -64.32 -13.36
C LYS A 929 26.12 -65.40 -13.77
N LYS A 930 25.57 -65.14 -14.98
CA LYS A 930 25.27 -66.05 -16.11
C LYS A 930 24.32 -67.24 -15.90
N LEU A 931 23.30 -67.31 -16.75
CA LEU A 931 23.44 -68.03 -18.03
C LEU A 931 22.69 -67.30 -19.16
N ASP A 932 22.92 -67.73 -20.40
CA ASP A 932 22.33 -67.22 -21.64
C ASP A 932 21.22 -68.19 -22.15
N SER A 933 20.83 -68.02 -23.42
CA SER A 933 20.06 -68.91 -24.31
C SER A 933 18.51 -68.88 -24.36
N ASP A 934 17.86 -68.96 -25.53
CA ASP A 934 18.27 -68.63 -26.94
C ASP A 934 17.03 -68.58 -27.87
N THR A 935 17.26 -68.27 -29.16
CA THR A 935 16.43 -68.51 -30.38
C THR A 935 15.20 -67.62 -30.69
N GLU A 936 14.89 -67.28 -31.95
CA GLU A 936 15.71 -66.86 -33.12
C GLU A 936 14.82 -66.40 -34.32
N ASP A 937 15.45 -65.87 -35.38
CA ASP A 937 15.04 -65.87 -36.81
C ASP A 937 13.85 -64.97 -37.31
N ASP A 938 13.89 -64.30 -38.48
CA ASP A 938 15.00 -64.13 -39.47
C ASP A 938 14.84 -62.92 -40.44
N ASP A 939 15.82 -62.77 -41.36
CA ASP A 939 15.84 -62.14 -42.70
C ASP A 939 15.90 -60.59 -42.85
N PHE A 940 16.78 -59.99 -43.68
CA PHE A 940 18.01 -60.48 -44.35
C PHE A 940 18.95 -59.33 -44.79
N GLU A 941 20.20 -59.65 -45.20
CA GLU A 941 21.32 -58.73 -45.55
C GLU A 941 21.50 -58.58 -47.12
N PRO A 942 22.52 -57.90 -47.72
CA PRO A 942 23.97 -58.27 -47.64
C PRO A 942 25.03 -57.11 -47.65
N ALA A 943 26.31 -57.46 -47.37
CA ALA A 943 27.43 -56.51 -47.14
C ALA A 943 28.61 -56.51 -48.17
N VAL A 944 29.89 -56.51 -47.68
CA VAL A 944 31.24 -56.53 -48.37
C VAL A 944 31.96 -55.17 -48.57
N ALA A 945 33.31 -55.05 -48.56
CA ALA A 945 34.34 -55.23 -47.48
C ALA A 945 35.81 -55.18 -48.03
N LYS A 946 36.81 -54.65 -47.27
CA LYS A 946 38.30 -54.96 -47.21
C LYS A 946 39.13 -53.77 -46.63
N ARG A 947 40.06 -53.95 -45.67
CA ARG A 947 41.54 -54.28 -45.73
C ARG A 947 42.40 -53.27 -46.55
N GLY A 948 43.60 -52.80 -46.13
CA GLY A 948 44.41 -52.99 -44.90
C GLY A 948 45.92 -52.58 -45.09
N ALA A 949 46.77 -52.82 -44.08
CA ALA A 949 48.27 -52.80 -44.07
C ALA A 949 49.08 -51.53 -43.62
N GLN A 950 50.31 -51.81 -43.13
CA GLN A 950 51.46 -50.92 -42.78
C GLN A 950 52.68 -51.33 -43.69
N PRO A 951 53.95 -50.89 -43.48
CA PRO A 951 54.54 -49.59 -43.06
C PRO A 951 55.62 -49.06 -44.05
N LYS A 952 56.13 -47.80 -43.88
CA LYS A 952 57.60 -47.49 -43.94
C LYS A 952 57.98 -46.02 -43.60
N LYS A 953 59.29 -45.80 -43.46
CA LYS A 953 60.00 -44.59 -43.00
C LYS A 953 60.43 -43.65 -44.15
N THR A 954 61.02 -42.49 -43.76
CA THR A 954 62.08 -41.70 -44.47
C THR A 954 61.69 -40.91 -45.74
N SER A 955 62.22 -39.71 -46.02
CA SER A 955 63.23 -38.88 -45.31
C SER A 955 63.38 -37.44 -45.84
N SER A 956 63.95 -36.56 -44.98
CA SER A 956 64.74 -35.34 -45.33
C SER A 956 63.97 -34.08 -45.77
N LYS A 957 64.49 -32.85 -45.64
CA LYS A 957 65.87 -32.42 -45.31
C LYS A 957 65.95 -30.96 -44.76
N ALA A 958 66.89 -30.69 -43.83
CA ALA A 958 67.49 -29.37 -43.47
C ALA A 958 66.55 -28.25 -42.96
N ASN A 959 66.95 -27.26 -42.14
CA ASN A 959 68.12 -26.94 -41.28
C ASN A 959 67.64 -25.81 -40.30
N ASP A 960 68.32 -25.26 -39.28
CA ASP A 960 69.64 -25.38 -38.59
C ASP A 960 69.35 -25.31 -37.05
N SER A 961 70.20 -25.46 -36.02
CA SER A 961 71.57 -25.02 -35.64
C SER A 961 71.71 -23.52 -35.24
N ALA A 962 72.36 -23.12 -34.13
CA ALA A 962 72.86 -23.82 -32.93
C ALA A 962 72.49 -22.94 -31.68
N SER A 963 73.10 -22.85 -30.48
CA SER A 963 74.25 -23.43 -29.71
C SER A 963 74.11 -22.90 -28.25
N GLU A 964 74.76 -23.35 -27.17
CA GLU A 964 75.54 -24.56 -26.79
C GLU A 964 75.62 -24.63 -25.23
N ASP A 965 75.65 -25.86 -24.69
CA ASP A 965 76.46 -26.46 -23.60
C ASP A 965 76.94 -25.66 -22.35
N GLY A 966 77.16 -26.28 -21.17
CA GLY A 966 76.95 -27.69 -20.78
C GLY A 966 77.65 -28.08 -19.45
N ASP A 967 77.37 -29.30 -18.95
CA ASP A 967 78.14 -30.11 -17.97
C ASP A 967 78.45 -29.56 -16.54
N TYR A 968 78.75 -30.36 -15.49
CA TYR A 968 78.92 -31.81 -15.28
C TYR A 968 78.54 -32.19 -13.81
N VAL A 969 77.97 -33.39 -13.55
CA VAL A 969 78.15 -34.30 -12.36
C VAL A 969 77.99 -33.73 -10.90
N ALA A 970 77.31 -34.38 -9.92
CA ALA A 970 76.44 -35.57 -9.85
C ALA A 970 75.74 -35.67 -8.45
N ALA A 971 75.12 -36.84 -8.17
CA ALA A 971 74.67 -37.39 -6.87
C ALA A 971 73.16 -37.33 -6.50
N GLU A 972 72.52 -38.49 -6.71
CA GLU A 972 71.46 -39.16 -5.92
C GLU A 972 70.08 -38.56 -5.55
N ASN A 973 69.15 -39.52 -5.50
CA ASN A 973 67.92 -39.63 -4.69
C ASN A 973 66.55 -39.25 -5.29
N GLN A 974 65.49 -39.84 -4.73
CA GLN A 974 64.27 -40.23 -5.47
C GLN A 974 63.00 -39.48 -5.05
N LYS A 975 62.13 -39.18 -6.05
CA LYS A 975 60.63 -39.10 -6.06
C LYS A 975 60.12 -37.87 -6.83
N LYS A 976 58.95 -37.90 -7.48
CA LYS A 976 58.21 -39.01 -8.13
C LYS A 976 57.23 -38.42 -9.16
N GLN A 977 56.75 -39.22 -10.11
CA GLN A 977 55.95 -38.75 -11.24
C GLN A 977 54.42 -38.83 -11.03
N SER A 978 53.74 -37.74 -11.41
CA SER A 978 52.61 -37.67 -12.37
C SER A 978 51.21 -38.30 -12.12
N LYS A 979 50.20 -37.45 -12.41
CA LYS A 979 49.09 -37.62 -13.39
C LYS A 979 47.77 -38.36 -13.04
N LYS A 980 46.72 -37.80 -13.68
CA LYS A 980 45.37 -38.30 -14.05
C LYS A 980 44.24 -38.16 -13.02
N ALA A 981 43.01 -38.20 -13.53
CA ALA A 981 41.77 -37.70 -12.95
C ALA A 981 40.58 -38.63 -13.22
N SER A 982 39.52 -38.55 -12.40
CA SER A 982 38.10 -38.73 -12.79
C SER A 982 37.11 -38.70 -11.60
N ALA A 983 35.81 -38.54 -11.95
CA ALA A 983 34.59 -38.97 -11.22
C ALA A 983 33.95 -38.11 -10.10
N HIS A 984 32.60 -38.14 -10.11
CA HIS A 984 31.62 -37.73 -9.07
C HIS A 984 31.70 -38.66 -7.81
N VAL A 985 30.97 -38.53 -6.69
CA VAL A 985 29.50 -38.47 -6.43
C VAL A 985 29.26 -38.18 -4.90
N ASP A 986 28.22 -37.40 -4.53
CA ASP A 986 27.41 -37.29 -3.25
C ASP A 986 28.12 -37.38 -1.85
N GLU A 987 27.56 -37.08 -0.65
CA GLU A 987 26.40 -36.33 -0.09
C GLU A 987 26.72 -35.96 1.41
N GLU A 988 25.83 -35.19 2.09
CA GLU A 988 25.49 -35.09 3.55
C GLU A 988 26.38 -35.73 4.68
N VAL A 989 26.50 -35.25 5.94
CA VAL A 989 25.86 -34.17 6.76
C VAL A 989 26.69 -33.91 8.07
N ASP A 990 26.22 -32.97 8.91
CA ASP A 990 26.52 -32.75 10.36
C ASP A 990 27.73 -31.91 10.82
N MET A 991 27.50 -31.13 11.90
CA MET A 991 28.44 -30.18 12.52
C MET A 991 28.27 -30.10 14.06
N PRO A 992 29.23 -30.62 14.87
CA PRO A 992 29.23 -30.46 16.32
C PRO A 992 29.64 -29.06 16.82
N SER A 993 29.36 -28.77 18.10
CA SER A 993 29.36 -27.40 18.66
C SER A 993 30.72 -26.84 19.11
N LEU A 994 30.78 -25.50 19.20
CA LEU A 994 31.99 -24.68 19.39
C LEU A 994 32.77 -24.83 20.71
N LYS A 995 32.27 -25.57 21.72
CA LYS A 995 32.87 -25.54 23.07
C LYS A 995 34.16 -26.36 23.23
N ASP A 996 34.33 -27.42 22.44
CA ASP A 996 35.44 -28.38 22.59
C ASP A 996 36.69 -28.02 21.77
N ARG A 997 36.75 -26.84 21.15
CA ARG A 997 37.82 -26.42 20.22
C ARG A 997 38.71 -25.28 20.73
N LEU A 998 38.54 -24.82 21.96
CA LEU A 998 39.19 -23.62 22.53
C LEU A 998 40.06 -23.88 23.78
N ALA A 999 40.37 -25.14 24.10
CA ALA A 999 41.04 -25.55 25.34
C ALA A 999 42.48 -26.07 25.15
N ALA A 1000 43.14 -25.78 24.03
CA ALA A 1000 44.51 -26.23 23.76
C ALA A 1000 45.35 -25.14 23.06
N PHE A 1001 46.60 -25.00 23.52
CA PHE A 1001 47.65 -24.09 23.04
C PHE A 1001 47.43 -22.58 23.25
N ASN A 1002 48.20 -22.04 24.17
CA ASN A 1002 48.59 -20.63 24.20
C ASN A 1002 50.13 -20.59 24.16
N ILE A 1003 50.70 -20.54 22.96
CA ILE A 1003 52.13 -20.34 22.67
C ILE A 1003 52.24 -19.27 21.58
N SER A 1004 53.29 -18.47 21.64
CA SER A 1004 53.50 -17.27 20.83
C SER A 1004 53.99 -17.50 19.40
N ASP A 1005 53.61 -16.54 18.55
CA ASP A 1005 54.31 -15.98 17.40
C ASP A 1005 53.94 -16.47 15.97
N SER A 1006 53.68 -15.49 15.10
CA SER A 1006 53.32 -15.53 13.66
C SER A 1006 51.98 -16.19 13.22
N SER A 1007 51.48 -15.77 12.03
CA SER A 1007 50.29 -16.29 11.28
C SER A 1007 48.89 -15.72 11.69
N PRO A 1008 47.75 -15.97 10.95
CA PRO A 1008 47.00 -14.85 10.36
C PRO A 1008 45.44 -14.82 10.49
N ASP A 1009 44.86 -13.73 9.94
CA ASP A 1009 43.49 -13.52 9.39
C ASP A 1009 42.24 -13.14 10.24
N HIS A 1010 41.59 -12.06 9.77
CA HIS A 1010 40.20 -11.56 9.84
C HIS A 1010 39.24 -11.70 11.07
N SER A 1011 38.82 -10.50 11.56
CA SER A 1011 37.45 -10.07 12.00
C SER A 1011 36.99 -10.20 13.48
N ALA A 1012 35.93 -9.46 13.85
CA ALA A 1012 35.51 -9.02 15.20
C ALA A 1012 34.48 -9.98 15.91
N MET A 1013 34.00 -9.81 17.16
CA MET A 1013 33.60 -8.59 17.92
C MET A 1013 33.24 -8.89 19.43
N GLU A 1014 33.58 -7.97 20.37
CA GLU A 1014 32.99 -7.75 21.75
C GLU A 1014 33.06 -8.89 22.83
N THR A 1015 33.04 -8.71 24.18
CA THR A 1015 32.92 -7.55 25.12
C THR A 1015 33.46 -7.89 26.56
N GLU A 1016 33.80 -6.85 27.36
CA GLU A 1016 33.82 -6.70 28.86
C GLU A 1016 34.56 -7.68 29.83
N VAL A 1017 35.27 -7.11 30.85
CA VAL A 1017 35.01 -7.16 32.33
C VAL A 1017 36.21 -6.54 33.11
N THR A 1018 36.05 -6.20 34.40
CA THR A 1018 36.80 -5.15 35.13
C THR A 1018 37.69 -5.60 36.32
N GLU A 1019 38.80 -4.86 36.52
CA GLU A 1019 39.35 -4.33 37.81
C GLU A 1019 40.23 -5.14 38.83
N LEU A 1020 41.05 -4.36 39.56
CA LEU A 1020 41.71 -4.55 40.90
C LEU A 1020 43.10 -5.22 41.11
N THR A 1021 44.13 -4.34 41.17
CA THR A 1021 45.16 -4.14 42.25
C THR A 1021 46.20 -5.20 42.72
N GLU A 1022 47.49 -4.82 42.57
CA GLU A 1022 48.61 -4.82 43.57
C GLU A 1022 49.18 -6.15 44.13
N GLN A 1023 50.44 -6.28 44.63
CA GLN A 1023 51.72 -5.53 44.55
C GLN A 1023 52.87 -6.45 45.07
N GLN A 1024 54.12 -6.35 44.56
CA GLN A 1024 55.39 -6.57 45.34
C GLN A 1024 56.66 -6.14 44.56
N ASN A 1025 57.85 -6.19 45.18
CA ASN A 1025 59.01 -5.29 44.89
C ASN A 1025 60.40 -5.96 45.20
N GLU A 1026 61.52 -5.20 45.08
CA GLU A 1026 62.96 -5.49 45.39
C GLU A 1026 63.92 -5.81 44.18
N ASN A 1027 65.22 -5.40 44.12
CA ASN A 1027 66.03 -4.42 44.90
C ASN A 1027 67.38 -3.97 44.20
N LYS A 1028 67.97 -2.84 44.68
CA LYS A 1028 69.42 -2.40 44.65
C LYS A 1028 70.15 -2.08 43.31
N ALA A 1029 71.25 -1.29 43.25
CA ALA A 1029 71.79 -0.13 44.04
C ALA A 1029 73.13 0.42 43.45
N THR A 1030 73.43 1.74 43.53
CA THR A 1030 74.80 2.35 43.65
C THR A 1030 74.78 3.88 43.90
N GLU A 1031 75.95 4.48 44.24
CA GLU A 1031 76.19 5.89 44.64
C GLU A 1031 76.87 6.71 43.50
N GLY A 1032 77.02 8.06 43.48
CA GLY A 1032 76.62 9.16 44.38
C GLY A 1032 77.26 10.54 44.03
N ALA A 1033 77.08 11.55 44.91
CA ALA A 1033 77.82 12.85 45.04
C ALA A 1033 77.34 14.20 44.39
N SER A 1034 77.22 15.22 45.28
CA SER A 1034 77.54 16.67 45.12
C SER A 1034 76.51 17.77 44.68
N LYS A 1035 75.93 18.42 45.71
CA LYS A 1035 75.78 19.90 45.96
C LYS A 1035 75.05 20.87 44.99
N ARG A 1036 73.97 21.47 45.57
CA ARG A 1036 73.43 22.87 45.45
C ARG A 1036 72.85 23.32 44.09
N GLY A 1037 71.67 23.96 44.00
CA GLY A 1037 70.63 24.39 44.96
C GLY A 1037 69.92 25.67 44.45
N GLY A 1038 68.68 26.07 44.79
CA GLY A 1038 67.58 25.60 45.65
C GLY A 1038 66.29 26.43 45.34
N ARG A 1039 65.24 26.65 46.16
CA ARG A 1039 64.90 26.27 47.55
C ARG A 1039 63.42 26.63 47.91
N LYS A 1040 62.59 25.64 48.28
CA LYS A 1040 61.40 25.66 49.21
C LYS A 1040 60.05 26.38 48.86
N LYS A 1041 58.97 25.58 49.06
CA LYS A 1041 57.71 25.78 49.85
C LYS A 1041 56.54 26.70 49.38
N ALA A 1042 55.39 26.03 49.20
CA ALA A 1042 54.11 26.17 49.94
C ALA A 1042 53.04 27.24 49.61
N SER A 1043 51.78 26.78 49.76
CA SER A 1043 50.54 27.47 50.23
C SER A 1043 49.95 28.70 49.50
N SER A 1044 48.71 28.51 49.02
CA SER A 1044 47.53 29.41 49.12
C SER A 1044 47.61 30.93 48.80
N SER A 1045 46.80 31.31 47.79
CA SER A 1045 45.92 32.51 47.74
C SER A 1045 46.47 33.94 47.93
N LEU A 1046 46.44 34.71 46.81
CA LEU A 1046 45.72 35.99 46.61
C LEU A 1046 46.10 37.25 47.46
N ALA A 1047 46.68 38.29 46.83
CA ALA A 1047 46.34 39.74 47.02
C ALA A 1047 47.23 40.76 46.22
N THR A 1048 46.58 41.76 45.57
CA THR A 1048 46.92 43.22 45.55
C THR A 1048 48.23 43.81 44.96
N ILE A 1049 48.15 44.47 43.77
CA ILE A 1049 48.32 45.94 43.44
C ILE A 1049 49.49 46.75 44.09
N PRO A 1050 50.22 47.76 43.47
CA PRO A 1050 50.14 48.43 42.14
C PRO A 1050 51.51 48.55 41.37
N SER A 1051 51.63 49.58 40.51
CA SER A 1051 52.74 50.21 39.72
C SER A 1051 54.20 50.15 40.27
N ASP A 1052 55.28 50.33 39.49
CA ASP A 1052 55.61 51.58 38.73
C ASP A 1052 56.82 51.53 37.73
N VAL A 1053 56.86 52.50 36.80
CA VAL A 1053 57.93 53.09 35.91
C VAL A 1053 58.82 52.31 34.88
N ASP A 1054 59.42 53.12 33.97
CA ASP A 1054 60.48 52.95 32.94
C ASP A 1054 60.20 51.98 31.75
N GLU A 1055 60.11 52.34 30.46
CA GLU A 1055 60.78 53.31 29.53
C GLU A 1055 62.23 52.93 29.15
N GLU A 1056 62.72 53.09 27.91
CA GLU A 1056 62.18 53.65 26.64
C GLU A 1056 61.72 52.52 25.64
N VAL A 1057 61.63 52.57 24.29
CA VAL A 1057 61.79 53.50 23.13
C VAL A 1057 60.98 52.89 21.93
N LEU A 1058 60.55 53.46 20.78
CA LEU A 1058 60.81 54.70 19.99
C LEU A 1058 59.50 55.21 19.30
N GLU A 1059 59.59 55.75 18.07
CA GLU A 1059 58.59 56.48 17.25
C GLU A 1059 58.09 55.70 15.99
N VAL A 1060 57.09 56.11 15.17
CA VAL A 1060 56.67 57.46 14.69
C VAL A 1060 55.14 57.61 14.44
N GLN A 1061 54.52 58.54 15.20
CA GLN A 1061 53.58 59.64 14.83
C GLN A 1061 52.38 59.45 13.81
N ALA A 1062 51.25 60.18 13.82
CA ALA A 1062 50.77 61.31 14.65
C ALA A 1062 49.24 61.64 14.56
N GLN A 1063 48.66 62.14 15.69
CA GLN A 1063 47.67 63.26 15.82
C GLN A 1063 46.19 63.08 15.32
N LYS A 1064 45.14 63.75 15.85
CA LYS A 1064 45.02 64.83 16.89
C LYS A 1064 43.62 64.91 17.58
N LYS A 1065 43.65 65.18 18.90
CA LYS A 1065 42.67 65.79 19.87
C LYS A 1065 41.26 66.27 19.43
N GLY A 1066 40.23 66.08 20.29
CA GLY A 1066 38.96 66.87 20.30
C GLY A 1066 37.99 66.61 21.49
N ARG A 1067 37.45 67.66 22.14
CA ARG A 1067 36.60 67.61 23.38
C ARG A 1067 35.08 67.78 23.13
N GLY A 1068 34.24 66.95 23.78
CA GLY A 1068 33.18 67.42 24.71
C GLY A 1068 31.69 67.61 24.29
N ARG A 1069 30.83 67.72 25.33
CA ARG A 1069 29.44 68.28 25.45
C ARG A 1069 28.19 67.53 24.93
N LYS A 1070 27.12 67.61 25.75
CA LYS A 1070 25.66 67.68 25.40
C LYS A 1070 25.24 69.18 25.32
N PRO A 1071 23.99 69.63 25.02
CA PRO A 1071 22.75 68.95 24.54
C PRO A 1071 22.04 69.74 23.38
N ALA A 1072 20.70 69.58 23.23
CA ALA A 1072 19.71 70.43 22.50
C ALA A 1072 19.64 70.25 20.95
N ALA A 1073 18.46 69.93 20.35
CA ALA A 1073 17.28 70.76 20.04
C ALA A 1073 17.51 71.74 18.87
N VAL A 1074 16.56 72.15 18.02
CA VAL A 1074 15.08 72.24 18.12
C VAL A 1074 14.38 71.03 17.42
N VAL A 1075 13.16 70.96 16.88
CA VAL A 1075 12.00 71.87 16.61
C VAL A 1075 10.68 71.21 17.14
N LYS A 1076 9.62 72.00 17.36
CA LYS A 1076 8.19 71.61 17.47
C LYS A 1076 7.39 72.57 16.56
N PRO A 1077 6.30 72.15 15.86
CA PRO A 1077 5.01 72.02 16.56
C PRO A 1077 3.97 70.98 16.05
N LYS A 1078 3.00 70.74 16.96
CA LYS A 1078 1.57 70.37 16.84
C LYS A 1078 0.93 70.12 15.45
N ALA A 1079 0.17 69.01 15.34
CA ALA A 1079 -1.31 68.88 15.23
C ALA A 1079 -2.15 70.05 14.62
N PRO A 1080 -3.35 69.82 13.99
CA PRO A 1080 -4.33 68.78 14.40
C PRO A 1080 -5.27 68.13 13.33
N ALA A 1081 -5.99 67.10 13.79
CA ALA A 1081 -7.42 66.74 13.63
C ALA A 1081 -8.27 66.91 12.33
N ALA A 1082 -9.23 65.98 12.21
CA ALA A 1082 -10.64 66.14 11.79
C ALA A 1082 -11.05 66.14 10.28
N ALA A 1083 -11.30 64.91 9.77
CA ALA A 1083 -12.59 64.42 9.28
C ALA A 1083 -13.54 65.29 8.42
N ARG A 1084 -14.08 64.69 7.33
CA ARG A 1084 -15.54 64.41 7.20
C ARG A 1084 -15.88 63.40 6.07
N LYS A 1085 -17.12 62.89 6.11
CA LYS A 1085 -17.70 61.96 5.11
C LYS A 1085 -18.45 62.72 4.01
N ARG A 1086 -18.44 62.22 2.76
CA ARG A 1086 -19.56 62.00 1.81
C ARG A 1086 -19.18 62.26 0.33
N ALA A 1087 -19.85 61.54 -0.56
CA ALA A 1087 -19.92 61.71 -2.02
C ALA A 1087 -20.92 62.85 -2.39
N PRO A 1088 -21.31 63.17 -3.66
CA PRO A 1088 -21.34 62.30 -4.87
C PRO A 1088 -21.12 62.98 -6.27
N ALA A 1089 -21.40 62.19 -7.33
CA ALA A 1089 -22.08 62.58 -8.60
C ALA A 1089 -21.31 62.92 -9.92
N GLN A 1090 -21.51 62.03 -10.90
CA GLN A 1090 -21.98 62.25 -12.31
C GLN A 1090 -21.14 62.96 -13.40
N GLY A 1091 -21.36 62.53 -14.66
CA GLY A 1091 -20.83 63.06 -15.94
C GLY A 1091 -19.72 62.19 -16.55
N LYS A 1092 -19.90 61.27 -17.52
CA LYS A 1092 -20.81 61.09 -18.69
C LYS A 1092 -20.44 61.98 -19.91
N VAL A 1093 -20.51 61.41 -21.14
CA VAL A 1093 -20.23 61.92 -22.52
C VAL A 1093 -19.05 61.14 -23.18
N THR A 1094 -19.12 60.53 -24.38
CA THR A 1094 -20.24 60.29 -25.35
C THR A 1094 -19.93 59.16 -26.36
N GLN A 1095 -21.00 58.49 -26.86
CA GLN A 1095 -21.16 57.92 -28.23
C GLN A 1095 -20.24 56.73 -28.63
N LYS A 1096 -20.62 55.82 -29.55
CA LYS A 1096 -21.79 55.57 -30.44
C LYS A 1096 -21.76 54.06 -30.79
N LYS A 1097 -22.85 53.31 -31.06
CA LYS A 1097 -24.31 53.44 -30.85
C LYS A 1097 -24.88 52.00 -30.93
N ILE A 1098 -25.81 51.60 -30.04
CA ILE A 1098 -27.24 51.32 -30.32
C ILE A 1098 -27.46 50.17 -31.32
N ASP A 1099 -27.90 48.98 -30.88
CA ASP A 1099 -29.32 48.51 -30.75
C ASP A 1099 -29.99 48.29 -32.14
N GLU A 1100 -31.02 47.46 -32.34
CA GLU A 1100 -32.05 46.97 -31.41
C GLU A 1100 -32.67 45.63 -31.90
N MET A 1101 -33.78 45.20 -31.27
CA MET A 1101 -34.56 43.96 -31.47
C MET A 1101 -34.00 42.70 -30.78
N LEU A 1102 -34.75 41.98 -29.92
CA LEU A 1102 -36.10 42.25 -29.39
C LEU A 1102 -36.22 41.71 -27.94
N LYS A 1103 -37.28 42.12 -27.23
CA LYS A 1103 -37.48 41.88 -25.79
C LYS A 1103 -38.87 41.30 -25.52
N ALA A 1104 -39.01 40.69 -24.32
CA ALA A 1104 -40.24 40.37 -23.60
C ALA A 1104 -41.11 39.18 -24.09
N THR A 1105 -41.35 38.24 -23.17
CA THR A 1105 -42.65 38.15 -22.46
C THR A 1105 -42.41 37.61 -21.04
N GLU A 1106 -43.28 37.98 -20.09
CA GLU A 1106 -43.21 37.59 -18.67
C GLU A 1106 -44.40 36.68 -18.27
N ASP A 1107 -44.46 36.33 -16.97
CA ASP A 1107 -45.60 35.73 -16.24
C ASP A 1107 -46.08 34.31 -16.57
N ASN A 1108 -45.74 33.35 -15.67
CA ASN A 1108 -46.67 33.08 -14.57
C ASN A 1108 -46.07 32.31 -13.37
N ASN A 1109 -46.77 32.37 -12.24
CA ASN A 1109 -46.44 31.66 -11.00
C ASN A 1109 -46.96 30.21 -10.99
N THR A 1110 -46.19 29.27 -10.42
CA THR A 1110 -46.75 28.24 -9.52
C THR A 1110 -45.65 27.56 -8.70
N SER A 1111 -45.94 27.30 -7.43
CA SER A 1111 -45.02 26.63 -6.49
C SER A 1111 -45.19 25.11 -6.50
N ALA A 1112 -44.13 24.35 -6.75
CA ALA A 1112 -44.08 22.92 -6.48
C ALA A 1112 -42.70 22.52 -5.94
N SER A 1113 -42.67 21.83 -4.79
CA SER A 1113 -41.42 21.30 -4.22
C SER A 1113 -41.02 19.99 -4.91
N SER A 1114 -39.72 19.79 -5.12
CA SER A 1114 -39.17 18.56 -5.72
C SER A 1114 -38.07 17.99 -4.81
N PRO A 1115 -37.96 16.66 -4.63
CA PRO A 1115 -37.52 16.10 -3.35
C PRO A 1115 -36.01 15.91 -3.17
N GLU A 1116 -35.58 15.95 -1.90
CA GLU A 1116 -34.21 15.69 -1.45
C GLU A 1116 -33.68 14.31 -1.90
N LYS A 1117 -32.78 14.29 -2.89
CA LYS A 1117 -32.03 13.08 -3.26
C LYS A 1117 -30.98 12.76 -2.20
N LYS A 1118 -31.39 11.99 -1.18
CA LYS A 1118 -30.57 11.47 -0.07
C LYS A 1118 -29.23 10.89 -0.57
N VAL A 1119 -28.14 11.60 -0.27
CA VAL A 1119 -26.77 11.19 -0.61
C VAL A 1119 -26.46 9.81 0.00
N ARG A 1120 -26.26 8.81 -0.85
CA ARG A 1120 -25.91 7.44 -0.41
C ARG A 1120 -24.50 7.45 0.19
N LYS A 1121 -24.39 6.99 1.44
CA LYS A 1121 -23.10 6.84 2.14
C LYS A 1121 -22.23 5.80 1.42
N MET A 1122 -21.04 6.21 0.98
CA MET A 1122 -20.01 5.28 0.50
C MET A 1122 -19.71 4.23 1.58
N ARG A 1123 -19.82 2.96 1.21
CA ARG A 1123 -19.45 1.82 2.06
C ARG A 1123 -17.96 1.53 1.84
N SER A 1124 -17.19 1.37 2.91
CA SER A 1124 -15.81 0.88 2.80
C SER A 1124 -15.79 -0.53 2.21
N SER A 1125 -14.76 -0.88 1.42
CA SER A 1125 -14.55 -2.26 0.96
C SER A 1125 -14.60 -3.21 2.17
N PRO A 1126 -15.37 -4.32 2.14
CA PRO A 1126 -15.54 -5.17 3.33
C PRO A 1126 -14.27 -5.94 3.71
N PHE A 1127 -13.30 -6.05 2.80
CA PHE A 1127 -12.31 -7.14 2.80
C PHE A 1127 -10.84 -6.69 2.97
N ASN A 1128 -10.57 -5.40 3.19
CA ASN A 1128 -9.20 -4.92 3.40
C ASN A 1128 -9.00 -4.27 4.78
N LYS A 1129 -8.90 -5.11 5.81
CA LYS A 1129 -8.30 -4.74 7.09
C LYS A 1129 -6.87 -5.29 7.15
N LYS A 1130 -5.87 -4.39 7.17
CA LYS A 1130 -4.56 -4.72 7.72
C LYS A 1130 -4.69 -4.85 9.24
N SER A 1131 -4.81 -6.08 9.73
CA SER A 1131 -4.95 -6.36 11.17
C SER A 1131 -3.60 -6.22 11.87
N GLY A 1132 -3.44 -5.18 12.68
CA GLY A 1132 -2.42 -5.16 13.73
C GLY A 1132 -2.83 -6.10 14.87
N SER A 1133 -1.86 -6.77 15.47
CA SER A 1133 -2.08 -7.70 16.60
C SER A 1133 -2.55 -6.99 17.87
N ILE A 1134 -3.47 -7.60 18.62
CA ILE A 1134 -3.41 -7.87 20.09
C ILE A 1134 -4.71 -8.54 20.57
N LEU A 1135 -4.65 -9.22 21.72
CA LEU A 1135 -5.57 -10.26 22.20
C LEU A 1135 -6.98 -9.79 22.70
N GLN A 1136 -7.82 -10.81 22.94
CA GLN A 1136 -9.08 -10.87 23.73
C GLN A 1136 -9.15 -9.91 24.97
N ARG A 1137 -10.29 -9.51 25.57
CA ARG A 1137 -11.72 -9.97 25.62
C ARG A 1137 -12.66 -8.73 25.65
N GLY A 1138 -14.00 -8.80 25.58
CA GLY A 1138 -14.93 -9.91 25.31
C GLY A 1138 -16.28 -9.78 26.06
N SER A 1139 -17.35 -9.36 25.36
CA SER A 1139 -18.76 -9.44 25.76
C SER A 1139 -19.63 -9.16 24.51
N THR A 1140 -20.30 -10.17 23.94
CA THR A 1140 -21.71 -10.60 24.19
C THR A 1140 -22.77 -9.59 23.74
N ALA A 1141 -23.87 -10.10 23.17
CA ALA A 1141 -24.74 -9.35 22.25
C ALA A 1141 -26.22 -9.63 22.48
N SER A 1142 -27.08 -8.74 21.96
CA SER A 1142 -28.30 -9.11 21.24
C SER A 1142 -28.97 -7.88 20.65
N ALA A 1143 -29.75 -8.07 19.58
CA ALA A 1143 -30.69 -7.08 19.07
C ALA A 1143 -31.84 -7.82 18.38
N SER A 1144 -33.06 -7.57 18.82
CA SER A 1144 -34.26 -7.75 18.00
C SER A 1144 -35.42 -6.97 18.60
N SER A 1145 -36.08 -6.19 17.74
CA SER A 1145 -37.48 -5.80 17.91
C SER A 1145 -38.21 -6.26 16.65
N GLY A 1146 -39.43 -6.75 16.81
CA GLY A 1146 -40.21 -7.31 15.72
C GLY A 1146 -41.68 -7.29 16.07
N THR A 1147 -42.41 -6.37 15.44
CA THR A 1147 -43.86 -6.21 15.63
C THR A 1147 -44.49 -5.83 14.30
N THR A 1148 -45.40 -6.66 13.82
CA THR A 1148 -46.37 -6.39 12.74
C THR A 1148 -47.67 -7.08 13.12
N VAL A 1149 -48.81 -6.45 12.83
CA VAL A 1149 -50.08 -6.70 13.53
C VAL A 1149 -51.23 -6.91 12.53
N GLU A 1150 -52.16 -7.79 12.89
CA GLU A 1150 -53.55 -7.97 12.40
C GLU A 1150 -53.86 -8.26 10.90
N ALA A 1151 -54.51 -9.40 10.68
CA ALA A 1151 -55.92 -9.47 10.23
C ALA A 1151 -56.55 -10.80 10.73
N SER A 1152 -57.89 -10.91 10.79
CA SER A 1152 -58.59 -11.86 11.69
C SER A 1152 -59.53 -12.90 11.00
N PRO A 1153 -60.67 -13.38 11.58
CA PRO A 1153 -60.96 -14.79 11.93
C PRO A 1153 -62.09 -15.42 11.03
N PRO A 1154 -62.82 -16.55 11.33
CA PRO A 1154 -62.94 -17.37 12.56
C PRO A 1154 -63.14 -18.92 12.37
N SER A 1155 -63.74 -19.57 13.40
CA SER A 1155 -64.32 -20.95 13.48
C SER A 1155 -63.35 -22.15 13.70
N GLY A 1156 -63.63 -23.11 14.59
CA GLY A 1156 -64.66 -23.16 15.67
C GLY A 1156 -64.79 -24.52 16.39
N SER A 1157 -65.09 -24.53 17.71
CA SER A 1157 -65.28 -25.70 18.63
C SER A 1157 -64.04 -26.60 18.84
N SER A 1158 -63.82 -27.40 19.91
CA SER A 1158 -64.22 -27.47 21.34
C SER A 1158 -63.22 -28.44 22.06
N ALA A 1159 -63.16 -28.75 23.37
CA ALA A 1159 -64.01 -28.52 24.56
C ALA A 1159 -63.13 -28.43 25.87
N GLU A 1160 -63.53 -29.07 26.97
CA GLU A 1160 -62.92 -29.07 28.33
C GLU A 1160 -63.23 -30.44 29.06
N PRO A 1161 -62.85 -30.76 30.33
CA PRO A 1161 -61.91 -30.15 31.32
C PRO A 1161 -61.04 -31.17 32.16
N VAL A 1162 -60.48 -30.72 33.31
CA VAL A 1162 -59.96 -31.47 34.51
C VAL A 1162 -58.53 -32.07 34.45
N GLY A 1163 -57.65 -32.02 35.48
CA GLY A 1163 -57.63 -31.26 36.76
C GLY A 1163 -56.73 -31.87 37.89
N ALA A 1164 -56.22 -31.03 38.83
CA ALA A 1164 -55.56 -31.36 40.14
C ALA A 1164 -54.18 -32.12 40.13
N ALA A 1165 -53.28 -32.10 41.15
CA ALA A 1165 -52.99 -31.21 42.30
C ALA A 1165 -51.56 -31.48 42.92
N GLN A 1166 -51.16 -30.69 43.94
CA GLN A 1166 -49.91 -30.72 44.78
C GLN A 1166 -49.89 -31.89 45.83
N PRO A 1167 -48.82 -32.23 46.65
CA PRO A 1167 -47.93 -31.30 47.42
C PRO A 1167 -46.51 -31.71 48.03
N ARG A 1168 -45.81 -30.71 48.62
CA ARG A 1168 -44.99 -30.70 49.90
C ARG A 1168 -43.47 -31.10 50.00
N ARG A 1169 -42.89 -30.96 51.22
CA ARG A 1169 -41.47 -30.66 51.62
C ARG A 1169 -40.90 -31.47 52.83
N THR A 1170 -39.56 -31.65 52.92
CA THR A 1170 -38.64 -31.81 54.13
C THR A 1170 -37.17 -31.47 53.71
N ALA A 1171 -36.09 -31.20 54.49
CA ALA A 1171 -35.71 -31.13 55.94
C ALA A 1171 -34.92 -32.33 56.56
N ARG A 1172 -33.81 -32.24 57.37
CA ARG A 1172 -32.82 -31.15 57.72
C ARG A 1172 -31.61 -31.67 58.60
N ALA A 1173 -30.39 -31.08 58.47
CA ALA A 1173 -29.29 -30.86 59.48
C ALA A 1173 -28.16 -31.90 59.86
N THR A 1174 -26.91 -31.37 60.05
CA THR A 1174 -25.77 -31.75 60.99
C THR A 1174 -25.00 -33.11 60.83
N LYS A 1175 -23.73 -33.35 61.27
CA LYS A 1175 -22.58 -32.61 61.92
C LYS A 1175 -21.18 -33.30 61.67
N LYS A 1176 -20.04 -32.78 62.20
CA LYS A 1176 -18.61 -33.27 62.05
C LYS A 1176 -18.12 -34.24 63.17
N PRO A 1177 -16.92 -34.90 63.06
CA PRO A 1177 -15.56 -34.42 63.44
C PRO A 1177 -14.49 -34.57 62.31
N ILE A 1178 -13.17 -34.22 62.32
CA ILE A 1178 -12.17 -33.58 63.24
C ILE A 1178 -11.15 -34.50 63.99
N TYR A 1179 -9.83 -34.41 63.66
CA TYR A 1179 -8.56 -34.44 64.48
C TYR A 1179 -7.34 -34.32 63.50
N ILE A 1180 -6.45 -33.29 63.55
CA ILE A 1180 -5.18 -33.10 64.34
C ILE A 1180 -3.94 -33.82 63.74
N SER A 1181 -2.74 -33.24 63.55
CA SER A 1181 -2.17 -31.86 63.62
C SER A 1181 -0.70 -31.90 63.07
N ASP A 1182 0.23 -30.91 62.98
CA ASP A 1182 0.39 -29.43 63.23
C ASP A 1182 1.15 -28.82 61.98
N SER A 1183 2.09 -27.84 61.91
CA SER A 1183 2.71 -26.78 62.78
C SER A 1183 3.49 -25.72 61.93
N ASP A 1184 3.12 -24.43 61.99
CA ASP A 1184 3.82 -23.23 62.55
C ASP A 1184 5.37 -22.99 62.49
N PRO A 1185 5.88 -21.72 62.62
CA PRO A 1185 5.20 -20.39 62.66
C PRO A 1185 5.88 -19.21 61.88
N GLU A 1186 5.29 -18.00 62.05
CA GLU A 1186 5.85 -16.62 61.93
C GLU A 1186 6.20 -16.05 60.52
N ASP A 1187 5.98 -14.75 60.21
CA ASP A 1187 5.77 -13.56 61.07
C ASP A 1187 4.71 -12.55 60.49
N GLU A 1188 4.24 -11.59 61.31
CA GLU A 1188 3.16 -10.60 61.00
C GLU A 1188 3.67 -9.16 60.72
N VAL A 1189 2.81 -8.25 60.18
CA VAL A 1189 2.68 -6.83 60.62
C VAL A 1189 1.26 -6.25 60.36
N GLU A 1190 0.53 -6.03 61.46
CA GLU A 1190 -0.47 -4.98 61.81
C GLU A 1190 -1.54 -4.40 60.85
N LEU A 1191 -2.73 -4.22 61.44
CA LEU A 1191 -3.71 -3.14 61.18
C LEU A 1191 -3.69 -2.19 62.40
N ILE A 1192 -3.97 -0.89 62.20
CA ILE A 1192 -4.26 0.04 63.29
C ILE A 1192 -5.61 0.72 63.02
N ASP A 1193 -6.43 0.80 64.07
CA ASP A 1193 -7.68 1.53 64.20
C ASP A 1193 -7.49 2.49 65.39
N ASP A 1194 -7.81 3.77 65.24
CA ASP A 1194 -7.57 4.79 66.26
C ASP A 1194 -8.58 5.95 66.13
N SER A 1195 -8.95 6.56 67.25
CA SER A 1195 -10.17 7.38 67.38
C SER A 1195 -9.94 8.90 67.51
N ASP A 1196 -11.06 9.62 67.56
CA ASP A 1196 -11.27 10.94 68.17
C ASP A 1196 -10.47 12.16 67.66
N PHE A 1197 -11.19 13.07 66.99
CA PHE A 1197 -10.87 14.50 67.09
C PHE A 1197 -12.12 15.38 66.96
N ASP A 1198 -12.74 15.71 68.10
CA ASP A 1198 -13.69 16.82 68.20
C ASP A 1198 -12.94 18.16 68.29
N ALA A 1199 -13.31 19.13 67.44
CA ALA A 1199 -12.98 20.55 67.63
C ALA A 1199 -13.93 21.46 66.81
N ASP A 1200 -14.44 22.51 67.44
CA ASP A 1200 -15.42 23.44 66.86
C ASP A 1200 -14.84 24.39 65.80
N GLY A 1201 -15.71 24.99 64.98
CA GLY A 1201 -15.31 25.84 63.86
C GLY A 1201 -16.40 26.71 63.23
N ASP A 1202 -17.28 27.33 64.03
CA ASP A 1202 -18.21 28.38 63.54
C ASP A 1202 -17.46 29.69 63.21
N SER A 1203 -17.49 30.15 61.96
CA SER A 1203 -17.64 31.58 61.57
C SER A 1203 -17.56 31.84 60.05
N ASP A 1204 -18.59 32.51 59.53
CA ASP A 1204 -18.60 33.57 58.50
C ASP A 1204 -17.61 33.56 57.31
N GLU A 1205 -18.04 33.07 56.13
CA GLU A 1205 -18.46 33.89 54.96
C GLU A 1205 -19.17 33.05 53.85
#